data_AF-H1LNB5-F1
#
_entry.id   AF-H1LNB5-F1
#
_cell.length_a   1.000
_cell.length_b   1.000
_cell.length_c   1.000
_cell.angle_alpha   90.00
_cell.angle_beta   90.00
_cell.angle_gamma   90.00
#
_symmetry.space_group_name_H-M   'P 1'
#
loop_
_entity.id
_entity.type
_entity.pdbx_description
1 polymer ?
#
loop_
_entity_poly.entity_id
_entity_poly.type
_entity_poly.pdbx_seq_one_letter_code
_entity_poly.pdbx_strand_id
1 'polypeptide(L)'
;MLTDNEKDTLYSLISREDLEFCIRLIHNSKGYDSHFVSLCSSRDLVLPISIQCNIIFSIIDILYSRLYPNNDKLNFKQRFEAIKEKDNKSQILKYIYGILRLVRNISVHSPDSIMMQNELILFDDIKIEIGYLRKLFSIIIIFVRVYKKRMNRYDLEYIKAYLSLIHKHITFNKQEDLNTFNNIINDLGVVHNELTGIRFRYILDFNTLDSVFWAKIRNNSSVFIGEQLYEEVDEYLISVGKMQYLILGKELSKNNLQDWTVDGTYVGYKKIEIDKQERAAMTQKFEMADRFNPSAVEQALYQHWEESGYFKPSEDVNAPSYCIAIPPPNVTGSLHMGHAFQQTLMDTLIRFNRMEGHNTLWQAGTDHAGIATQMVVERKIAAEEGKTRHDYGREAFINKIWDWKAYSGGTISQQMRRLGNSIDWERERFTMDEGLSNAVKEVFVRLHEEGLIYRGKRLVNWDPKLHTAISDLEVENKESKGSLWHFRYPLANGVKTADGKDYLVVATTRPETMLGDTAVAVHPEDERYQSLIGKTVVLPLANREIPIIADEYVDREFGTGVVKITPAHDFNDYEVGKRHSLPMVNVLTLNADIRDEAEIIGTDGKPLAGYEATIPADYRGLERFAARKKIVADFEALGLLDEIKPHDLKVPYGDRGGVPIEPMLTDQWYVSVKPLADVAIKAVEDGEIQFVPKQYENLYFSWMRDIQDWCISRQLWWGHRIPAWYDAEGNVYVARNEAEVRSKYNLDSAIELKQDEDVLDTWFSSGLWTFSTLGWPEQTKELKVFHPTDVLITGFDIIFFWVARMIMFTMHFVKDENGKPQVPFKTVYVTGLIRDEQGQKMSKSKGNVLDPIDMIDGISLEDLLEKRTGNMMQPQLAEKIAKETRKEFAEGIAAHGTDALRFTLAALASNGRDINWDMKRLEGYRNFCNKLWNASRFVLTNDKLDLSQGEIEFSVADRWIQSEFNRTVETFRSALSQYRFDLCANAIYEFTWNQFCDWYLELTKPVFANGNAAQIRAASQTLVHVLEKLLRLAHPLIPFITEEIWQKVKGFMGITADSIMLQPFPRVEENAFDAEAETEINWLKEVIVAVRNIRAESNIPPSKGLDLLFRNLSTENAKILEKQTALLKAMAKLDNVQVLAANETAPLAVAKLVGNAELLVPMAGFINKEAELARLTKEIEKYQNEVKRIENKLSNEAFVAKAPEAVIAKEREKQAEYQSGLEKIQEQYKAIEAL
;
A
#
# COMPACT_ATOMS: atom_id res chain seq x y z
N MET A 1 -26.82 57.55 -13.64
CA MET A 1 -25.50 57.40 -14.27
C MET A 1 -25.53 56.50 -15.51
N LEU A 2 -26.55 55.66 -15.72
CA LEU A 2 -26.72 54.91 -16.98
C LEU A 2 -27.65 55.67 -17.93
N THR A 3 -27.27 55.76 -19.20
CA THR A 3 -28.10 56.20 -20.32
C THR A 3 -29.22 55.18 -20.60
N ASP A 4 -30.30 55.59 -21.26
CA ASP A 4 -31.42 54.67 -21.52
C ASP A 4 -31.02 53.49 -22.41
N ASN A 5 -30.05 53.68 -23.31
CA ASN A 5 -29.48 52.61 -24.12
C ASN A 5 -28.66 51.60 -23.29
N GLU A 6 -27.98 52.07 -22.24
CA GLU A 6 -27.26 51.21 -21.28
C GLU A 6 -28.22 50.47 -20.34
N LYS A 7 -29.41 51.03 -20.07
CA LYS A 7 -30.48 50.35 -19.33
C LYS A 7 -31.14 49.26 -20.18
N ASP A 8 -31.42 49.52 -21.45
CA ASP A 8 -32.00 48.53 -22.36
C ASP A 8 -31.05 47.35 -22.63
N THR A 9 -29.74 47.64 -22.69
CA THR A 9 -28.70 46.60 -22.75
C THR A 9 -28.63 45.78 -21.46
N LEU A 10 -28.87 46.40 -20.30
CA LEU A 10 -28.94 45.68 -19.02
C LEU A 10 -30.17 44.78 -18.93
N TYR A 11 -31.32 45.28 -19.40
CA TYR A 11 -32.59 44.55 -19.42
C TYR A 11 -32.57 43.33 -20.36
N SER A 12 -31.79 43.37 -21.45
CA SER A 12 -31.65 42.24 -22.37
C SER A 12 -30.67 41.15 -21.90
N LEU A 13 -29.89 41.41 -20.85
CA LEU A 13 -28.84 40.51 -20.35
C LEU A 13 -29.27 39.58 -19.21
N ILE A 14 -30.46 39.77 -18.62
CA ILE A 14 -30.97 38.93 -17.52
C ILE A 14 -32.27 38.28 -18.00
N SER A 15 -32.24 36.96 -18.23
CA SER A 15 -33.45 36.24 -18.65
C SER A 15 -34.43 36.09 -17.49
N ARG A 16 -35.68 35.75 -17.80
CA ARG A 16 -36.72 35.52 -16.80
C ARG A 16 -36.46 34.27 -15.96
N GLU A 17 -35.97 33.21 -16.59
CA GLU A 17 -35.61 31.93 -15.95
C GLU A 17 -34.49 32.13 -14.92
N ASP A 18 -33.54 33.01 -15.23
CA ASP A 18 -32.47 33.40 -14.32
C ASP A 18 -32.98 34.08 -13.04
N LEU A 19 -34.04 34.89 -13.17
CA LEU A 19 -34.63 35.63 -12.06
C LEU A 19 -35.43 34.69 -11.13
N GLU A 20 -36.19 33.76 -11.71
CA GLU A 20 -36.96 32.74 -10.98
C GLU A 20 -36.03 31.77 -10.21
N PHE A 21 -34.89 31.39 -10.79
CA PHE A 21 -33.87 30.57 -10.13
C PHE A 21 -33.23 31.27 -8.93
N CYS A 22 -32.86 32.56 -9.09
CA CYS A 22 -32.27 33.36 -8.01
C CYS A 22 -33.22 33.54 -6.82
N ILE A 23 -34.52 33.68 -7.07
CA ILE A 23 -35.55 33.84 -6.02
C ILE A 23 -35.73 32.53 -5.24
N ARG A 24 -35.64 31.35 -5.89
CA ARG A 24 -35.66 30.04 -5.20
C ARG A 24 -34.45 29.85 -4.28
N LEU A 25 -33.27 30.29 -4.71
CA LEU A 25 -32.03 30.24 -3.92
C LEU A 25 -32.07 31.15 -2.68
N ILE A 26 -32.72 32.32 -2.79
CA ILE A 26 -32.94 33.25 -1.67
C ILE A 26 -33.98 32.69 -0.67
N HIS A 27 -35.03 32.02 -1.16
CA HIS A 27 -36.06 31.42 -0.31
C HIS A 27 -35.48 30.31 0.59
N ASN A 28 -34.65 29.42 0.02
CA ASN A 28 -34.00 28.32 0.75
C ASN A 28 -32.94 28.77 1.77
N SER A 29 -32.40 30.00 1.65
CA SER A 29 -31.30 30.47 2.51
C SER A 29 -31.70 31.43 3.62
N LYS A 30 -32.85 32.14 3.51
CA LYS A 30 -33.28 33.15 4.52
C LYS A 30 -34.77 33.13 4.90
N GLY A 31 -35.59 32.22 4.38
CA GLY A 31 -36.97 32.05 4.85
C GLY A 31 -37.90 33.25 4.61
N TYR A 32 -37.80 33.92 3.46
CA TYR A 32 -38.73 34.99 3.07
C TYR A 32 -40.16 34.46 2.77
N ASP A 33 -41.17 35.32 2.95
CA ASP A 33 -42.60 35.01 2.81
C ASP A 33 -42.98 34.54 1.39
N SER A 34 -43.72 33.42 1.32
CA SER A 34 -44.26 32.79 0.11
C SER A 34 -45.03 33.74 -0.82
N HIS A 35 -45.59 34.84 -0.29
CA HIS A 35 -46.31 35.83 -1.07
C HIS A 35 -45.40 36.63 -2.04
N PHE A 36 -44.14 36.86 -1.67
CA PHE A 36 -43.18 37.59 -2.51
C PHE A 36 -42.72 36.73 -3.70
N VAL A 37 -42.56 35.41 -3.49
CA VAL A 37 -42.22 34.44 -4.53
C VAL A 37 -43.35 34.32 -5.57
N SER A 38 -44.61 34.33 -5.12
CA SER A 38 -45.78 34.29 -6.01
C SER A 38 -45.92 35.54 -6.87
N LEU A 39 -45.55 36.73 -6.36
CA LEU A 39 -45.67 38.00 -7.09
C LEU A 39 -44.65 38.11 -8.23
N CYS A 40 -43.41 37.67 -8.02
CA CYS A 40 -42.36 37.68 -9.03
C CYS A 40 -42.52 36.60 -10.11
N SER A 41 -43.32 35.56 -9.86
CA SER A 41 -43.60 34.47 -10.80
C SER A 41 -44.77 34.77 -11.77
N SER A 42 -45.48 35.88 -11.58
CA SER A 42 -46.62 36.27 -12.42
C SER A 42 -46.16 36.77 -13.80
N ARG A 43 -46.96 36.51 -14.86
CA ARG A 43 -46.52 36.61 -16.27
C ARG A 43 -46.16 38.01 -16.78
N ASP A 44 -46.49 39.09 -16.09
CA ASP A 44 -46.43 40.46 -16.64
C ASP A 44 -45.58 41.48 -15.85
N LEU A 45 -44.73 41.05 -14.89
CA LEU A 45 -43.91 42.01 -14.13
C LEU A 45 -42.46 42.13 -14.64
N VAL A 46 -42.13 43.28 -15.24
CA VAL A 46 -40.74 43.73 -15.42
C VAL A 46 -40.28 44.34 -14.09
N LEU A 47 -39.37 43.67 -13.37
CA LEU A 47 -38.81 44.21 -12.14
C LEU A 47 -37.97 45.47 -12.43
N PRO A 48 -38.14 46.57 -11.68
CA PRO A 48 -37.27 47.74 -11.78
C PRO A 48 -35.78 47.37 -11.61
N ILE A 49 -34.88 48.02 -12.37
CA ILE A 49 -33.40 47.82 -12.28
C ILE A 49 -32.89 47.85 -10.84
N SER A 50 -33.48 48.69 -9.97
CA SER A 50 -33.11 48.75 -8.56
C SER A 50 -33.34 47.43 -7.82
N ILE A 51 -34.38 46.68 -8.16
CA ILE A 51 -34.70 45.36 -7.58
C ILE A 51 -33.77 44.28 -8.17
N GLN A 52 -33.50 44.31 -9.48
CA GLN A 52 -32.58 43.37 -10.12
C GLN A 52 -31.14 43.51 -9.58
N CYS A 53 -30.65 44.74 -9.44
CA CYS A 53 -29.35 45.02 -8.82
C CYS A 53 -29.32 44.57 -7.35
N ASN A 54 -30.41 44.77 -6.59
CA ASN A 54 -30.49 44.30 -5.20
C ASN A 54 -30.41 42.77 -5.08
N ILE A 55 -31.02 42.03 -6.01
CA ILE A 55 -30.94 40.56 -6.05
C ILE A 55 -29.50 40.12 -6.34
N ILE A 56 -28.83 40.73 -7.32
CA ILE A 56 -27.43 40.43 -7.66
C ILE A 56 -26.49 40.74 -6.50
N PHE A 57 -26.64 41.89 -5.85
CA PHE A 57 -25.82 42.23 -4.69
C PHE A 57 -26.04 41.27 -3.52
N SER A 58 -27.28 40.81 -3.30
CA SER A 58 -27.60 39.83 -2.26
C SER A 58 -26.95 38.47 -2.52
N ILE A 59 -26.86 38.05 -3.79
CA ILE A 59 -26.19 36.82 -4.20
C ILE A 59 -24.68 36.91 -3.99
N ILE A 60 -24.06 38.04 -4.37
CA ILE A 60 -22.64 38.27 -4.14
C ILE A 60 -22.34 38.31 -2.64
N ASP A 61 -23.22 38.88 -1.82
CA ASP A 61 -23.13 38.86 -0.36
C ASP A 61 -23.23 37.45 0.24
N ILE A 62 -24.10 36.60 -0.30
CA ILE A 62 -24.23 35.20 0.14
C ILE A 62 -22.99 34.39 -0.22
N LEU A 63 -22.45 34.56 -1.43
CA LEU A 63 -21.23 33.88 -1.87
C LEU A 63 -20.00 34.38 -1.11
N TYR A 64 -19.89 35.70 -0.91
CA TYR A 64 -18.78 36.31 -0.19
C TYR A 64 -18.80 35.96 1.30
N SER A 65 -19.97 35.94 1.95
CA SER A 65 -20.08 35.55 3.36
C SER A 65 -19.78 34.07 3.59
N ARG A 66 -20.11 33.18 2.64
CA ARG A 66 -19.70 31.76 2.68
C ARG A 66 -18.21 31.55 2.43
N LEU A 67 -17.59 32.36 1.58
CA LEU A 67 -16.16 32.28 1.29
C LEU A 67 -15.29 32.98 2.37
N TYR A 68 -15.86 33.90 3.15
CA TYR A 68 -15.16 34.70 4.17
C TYR A 68 -16.01 34.89 5.45
N PRO A 69 -16.26 33.83 6.23
CA PRO A 69 -17.24 33.84 7.33
C PRO A 69 -16.89 34.75 8.51
N ASN A 70 -15.61 35.12 8.68
CA ASN A 70 -15.13 35.93 9.82
C ASN A 70 -15.09 37.45 9.55
N ASN A 71 -15.60 37.92 8.41
CA ASN A 71 -15.42 39.31 7.96
C ASN A 71 -16.69 40.17 8.08
N ASP A 72 -17.18 40.32 9.31
CA ASP A 72 -18.55 40.78 9.62
C ASP A 72 -18.76 42.31 9.63
N LYS A 73 -18.05 43.05 8.76
CA LYS A 73 -18.13 44.52 8.72
C LYS A 73 -18.60 45.01 7.35
N LEU A 74 -19.92 45.24 7.25
CA LEU A 74 -20.71 45.76 6.12
C LEU A 74 -20.94 44.80 4.95
N ASN A 75 -22.22 44.64 4.58
CA ASN A 75 -22.63 43.93 3.37
C ASN A 75 -22.25 44.71 2.09
N PHE A 76 -22.11 44.00 0.98
CA PHE A 76 -21.60 44.48 -0.30
C PHE A 76 -22.45 45.64 -0.83
N LYS A 77 -23.76 45.60 -0.59
CA LYS A 77 -24.69 46.70 -0.93
C LYS A 77 -24.37 47.98 -0.14
N GLN A 78 -24.11 47.90 1.16
CA GLN A 78 -23.72 49.04 1.99
C GLN A 78 -22.34 49.59 1.61
N ARG A 79 -21.39 48.72 1.22
CA ARG A 79 -20.08 49.15 0.69
C ARG A 79 -20.23 49.87 -0.64
N PHE A 80 -21.11 49.40 -1.52
CA PHE A 80 -21.37 50.02 -2.81
C PHE A 80 -22.04 51.40 -2.69
N GLU A 81 -23.03 51.56 -1.81
CA GLU A 81 -23.67 52.87 -1.56
C GLU A 81 -22.70 53.86 -0.92
N ALA A 82 -21.83 53.41 0.00
CA ALA A 82 -20.79 54.25 0.59
C ALA A 82 -19.71 54.71 -0.41
N ILE A 83 -19.45 53.92 -1.46
CA ILE A 83 -18.53 54.27 -2.56
C ILE A 83 -19.17 55.28 -3.51
N LYS A 84 -20.48 55.16 -3.76
CA LYS A 84 -21.25 56.08 -4.60
C LYS A 84 -21.27 57.51 -4.06
N GLU A 85 -21.23 57.68 -2.73
CA GLU A 85 -21.20 59.00 -2.09
C GLU A 85 -19.80 59.64 -2.02
N LYS A 86 -18.70 58.90 -2.22
CA LYS A 86 -17.34 59.38 -1.93
C LYS A 86 -16.37 59.55 -3.11
N ASP A 87 -16.82 59.33 -4.36
CA ASP A 87 -16.05 59.47 -5.63
C ASP A 87 -14.56 59.06 -5.53
N ASN A 88 -14.26 57.95 -4.85
CA ASN A 88 -12.89 57.51 -4.59
C ASN A 88 -12.42 56.45 -5.60
N LYS A 89 -11.74 56.90 -6.66
CA LYS A 89 -11.20 56.08 -7.77
C LYS A 89 -10.41 54.85 -7.30
N SER A 90 -9.64 54.94 -6.22
CA SER A 90 -8.81 53.83 -5.70
C SER A 90 -9.66 52.68 -5.13
N GLN A 91 -10.79 53.02 -4.50
CA GLN A 91 -11.69 52.04 -3.89
C GLN A 91 -12.52 51.30 -4.95
N ILE A 92 -12.88 51.97 -6.04
CA ILE A 92 -13.57 51.36 -7.20
C ILE A 92 -12.66 50.35 -7.90
N LEU A 93 -11.38 50.68 -8.12
CA LEU A 93 -10.42 49.77 -8.76
C LEU A 93 -10.13 48.53 -7.91
N LYS A 94 -9.95 48.68 -6.59
CA LYS A 94 -9.82 47.53 -5.67
C LYS A 94 -11.02 46.58 -5.76
N TYR A 95 -12.21 47.12 -6.01
CA TYR A 95 -13.42 46.34 -6.16
C TYR A 95 -13.47 45.57 -7.48
N ILE A 96 -13.13 46.22 -8.60
CA ILE A 96 -13.04 45.59 -9.92
C ILE A 96 -12.01 44.46 -9.89
N TYR A 97 -10.86 44.67 -9.24
CA TYR A 97 -9.84 43.64 -9.07
C TYR A 97 -10.29 42.51 -8.13
N GLY A 98 -11.05 42.80 -7.08
CA GLY A 98 -11.65 41.78 -6.22
C GLY A 98 -12.60 40.85 -6.99
N ILE A 99 -13.45 41.41 -7.85
CA ILE A 99 -14.38 40.62 -8.67
C ILE A 99 -13.62 39.82 -9.75
N LEU A 100 -12.64 40.42 -10.43
CA LEU A 100 -11.81 39.71 -11.42
C LEU A 100 -10.99 38.58 -10.79
N ARG A 101 -10.50 38.75 -9.56
CA ARG A 101 -9.81 37.71 -8.81
C ARG A 101 -10.76 36.59 -8.38
N LEU A 102 -11.98 36.93 -7.95
CA LEU A 102 -13.01 35.95 -7.62
C LEU A 102 -13.38 35.10 -8.84
N VAL A 103 -13.63 35.74 -9.99
CA VAL A 103 -13.94 35.07 -11.26
C VAL A 103 -12.77 34.20 -11.70
N ARG A 104 -11.52 34.68 -11.62
CA ARG A 104 -10.33 33.85 -11.90
C ARG A 104 -10.27 32.63 -10.99
N ASN A 105 -10.47 32.77 -9.69
CA ASN A 105 -10.39 31.65 -8.76
C ASN A 105 -11.47 30.60 -9.07
N ILE A 106 -12.69 31.02 -9.39
CA ILE A 106 -13.78 30.15 -9.84
C ILE A 106 -13.47 29.49 -11.20
N SER A 107 -12.75 30.18 -12.10
CA SER A 107 -12.50 29.70 -13.48
C SER A 107 -11.26 28.82 -13.61
N VAL A 108 -10.31 28.92 -12.66
CA VAL A 108 -9.02 28.20 -12.69
C VAL A 108 -9.09 26.89 -11.87
N HIS A 109 -10.05 26.76 -10.97
CA HIS A 109 -10.21 25.58 -10.12
C HIS A 109 -11.42 24.78 -10.65
N SER A 110 -11.30 23.46 -10.79
CA SER A 110 -12.47 22.59 -11.05
C SER A 110 -13.48 22.77 -9.89
N PRO A 111 -14.71 22.25 -10.01
CA PRO A 111 -15.71 22.31 -8.93
C PRO A 111 -15.24 21.79 -7.56
N ASP A 112 -14.06 21.19 -7.41
CA ASP A 112 -13.76 20.36 -6.25
C ASP A 112 -12.85 20.95 -5.17
N SER A 113 -12.35 22.20 -5.25
CA SER A 113 -11.69 22.80 -4.05
C SER A 113 -11.24 24.26 -4.17
N ILE A 114 -11.61 25.06 -3.17
CA ILE A 114 -10.81 26.23 -2.73
C ILE A 114 -10.63 26.11 -1.21
N MET A 115 -9.38 26.00 -0.75
CA MET A 115 -9.03 26.14 0.67
C MET A 115 -8.77 27.61 1.03
N MET A 116 -9.42 28.11 2.08
CA MET A 116 -8.91 29.26 2.83
C MET A 116 -8.98 28.96 4.32
N GLN A 117 -7.81 29.06 4.98
CA GLN A 117 -7.60 29.02 6.43
C GLN A 117 -8.59 28.11 7.20
N ASN A 118 -8.25 26.82 7.20
CA ASN A 118 -8.70 25.79 8.15
C ASN A 118 -10.12 25.21 8.08
N GLU A 119 -10.92 25.45 7.04
CA GLU A 119 -12.08 24.58 6.73
C GLU A 119 -12.22 24.32 5.22
N LEU A 120 -12.48 23.06 4.84
CA LEU A 120 -12.77 22.64 3.48
C LEU A 120 -14.28 22.81 3.23
N ILE A 121 -14.67 23.73 2.35
CA ILE A 121 -16.06 23.77 1.87
C ILE A 121 -16.11 22.95 0.58
N LEU A 122 -16.74 21.77 0.63
CA LEU A 122 -17.11 20.99 -0.56
C LEU A 122 -18.17 21.75 -1.35
N PHE A 123 -17.94 21.95 -2.64
CA PHE A 123 -18.78 22.75 -3.54
C PHE A 123 -19.95 21.97 -4.18
N ASP A 124 -20.18 20.72 -3.78
CA ASP A 124 -21.23 19.85 -4.35
C ASP A 124 -22.64 20.45 -4.29
N ASP A 125 -22.91 21.37 -3.35
CA ASP A 125 -24.21 22.02 -3.18
C ASP A 125 -24.41 23.29 -4.03
N ILE A 126 -23.43 23.70 -4.85
CA ILE A 126 -23.57 24.87 -5.74
C ILE A 126 -23.11 24.51 -7.15
N LYS A 127 -23.98 23.90 -7.96
CA LYS A 127 -23.83 23.91 -9.42
C LYS A 127 -23.89 25.36 -9.93
N ILE A 128 -22.73 26.01 -10.08
CA ILE A 128 -22.64 27.33 -10.71
C ILE A 128 -22.72 27.13 -12.22
N GLU A 129 -23.90 27.31 -12.79
CA GLU A 129 -24.06 27.32 -14.25
C GLU A 129 -23.23 28.44 -14.88
N ILE A 130 -22.68 28.21 -16.08
CA ILE A 130 -21.92 29.18 -16.91
C ILE A 130 -22.67 30.53 -17.06
N GLY A 131 -24.00 30.55 -16.88
CA GLY A 131 -24.82 31.75 -16.80
C GLY A 131 -24.44 32.74 -15.68
N TYR A 132 -23.89 32.28 -14.56
CA TYR A 132 -23.41 33.14 -13.46
C TYR A 132 -22.13 33.88 -13.82
N LEU A 133 -21.18 33.19 -14.47
CA LEU A 133 -19.94 33.80 -14.96
C LEU A 133 -20.26 34.87 -16.01
N ARG A 134 -21.18 34.59 -16.95
CA ARG A 134 -21.70 35.57 -17.92
C ARG A 134 -22.20 36.86 -17.27
N LYS A 135 -22.99 36.75 -16.20
CA LYS A 135 -23.55 37.93 -15.50
C LYS A 135 -22.49 38.72 -14.73
N LEU A 136 -21.54 38.05 -14.08
CA LEU A 136 -20.38 38.70 -13.45
C LEU A 136 -19.52 39.44 -14.48
N PHE A 137 -19.32 38.85 -15.66
CA PHE A 137 -18.64 39.49 -16.79
C PHE A 137 -19.39 40.73 -17.28
N SER A 138 -20.70 40.65 -17.50
CA SER A 138 -21.53 41.80 -17.89
C SER A 138 -21.42 42.97 -16.92
N ILE A 139 -21.37 42.70 -15.62
CA ILE A 139 -21.19 43.73 -14.59
C ILE A 139 -19.80 44.36 -14.69
N ILE A 140 -18.74 43.56 -14.79
CA ILE A 140 -17.37 44.07 -15.00
C ILE A 140 -17.32 44.97 -16.24
N ILE A 141 -17.97 44.59 -17.33
CA ILE A 141 -17.99 45.34 -18.59
C ILE A 141 -18.69 46.68 -18.44
N ILE A 142 -19.81 46.74 -17.72
CA ILE A 142 -20.52 47.99 -17.45
C ILE A 142 -19.65 48.91 -16.58
N PHE A 143 -19.01 48.38 -15.54
CA PHE A 143 -18.10 49.16 -14.70
C PHE A 143 -16.90 49.68 -15.51
N VAL A 144 -16.30 48.84 -16.34
CA VAL A 144 -15.17 49.25 -17.18
C VAL A 144 -15.63 50.28 -18.21
N ARG A 145 -16.79 50.14 -18.86
CA ARG A 145 -17.31 51.12 -19.83
C ARG A 145 -17.66 52.47 -19.18
N VAL A 146 -18.37 52.46 -18.04
CA VAL A 146 -18.78 53.68 -17.32
C VAL A 146 -17.56 54.45 -16.80
N TYR A 147 -16.51 53.75 -16.35
CA TYR A 147 -15.33 54.37 -15.76
C TYR A 147 -14.09 54.37 -16.67
N LYS A 148 -14.19 53.89 -17.93
CA LYS A 148 -13.07 53.81 -18.91
C LYS A 148 -12.34 55.13 -19.05
N LYS A 149 -13.09 56.23 -19.17
CA LYS A 149 -12.56 57.60 -19.31
C LYS A 149 -11.84 58.11 -18.05
N ARG A 150 -12.07 57.47 -16.89
CA ARG A 150 -11.45 57.80 -15.60
C ARG A 150 -10.31 56.84 -15.23
N MET A 151 -10.12 55.73 -15.94
CA MET A 151 -9.02 54.76 -15.73
C MET A 151 -7.75 55.22 -16.44
N ASN A 152 -6.58 54.99 -15.82
CA ASN A 152 -5.31 55.25 -16.49
C ASN A 152 -4.92 54.06 -17.40
N ARG A 153 -3.87 54.21 -18.20
CA ARG A 153 -3.40 53.17 -19.14
C ARG A 153 -3.01 51.87 -18.42
N TYR A 154 -2.43 51.96 -17.23
CA TYR A 154 -2.02 50.79 -16.42
C TYR A 154 -3.23 50.01 -15.89
N ASP A 155 -4.27 50.71 -15.41
CA ASP A 155 -5.51 50.11 -14.92
C ASP A 155 -6.17 49.27 -16.04
N LEU A 156 -6.13 49.78 -17.27
CA LEU A 156 -6.68 49.11 -18.46
C LEU A 156 -5.84 47.89 -18.88
N GLU A 157 -4.51 48.00 -18.92
CA GLU A 157 -3.64 46.87 -19.27
C GLU A 157 -3.72 45.74 -18.24
N TYR A 158 -3.87 46.06 -16.95
CA TYR A 158 -4.05 45.05 -15.90
C TYR A 158 -5.37 44.28 -16.03
N ILE A 159 -6.46 44.98 -16.37
CA ILE A 159 -7.77 44.35 -16.63
C ILE A 159 -7.70 43.46 -17.88
N LYS A 160 -7.01 43.91 -18.94
CA LYS A 160 -6.80 43.10 -20.15
C LYS A 160 -6.04 41.80 -19.86
N ALA A 161 -4.98 41.86 -19.04
CA ALA A 161 -4.21 40.68 -18.65
C ALA A 161 -5.08 39.65 -17.91
N TYR A 162 -5.92 40.08 -16.97
CA TYR A 162 -6.85 39.18 -16.26
C TYR A 162 -7.91 38.58 -17.19
N LEU A 163 -8.50 39.37 -18.08
CA LEU A 163 -9.51 38.87 -19.03
C LEU A 163 -8.91 37.87 -20.03
N SER A 164 -7.66 38.09 -20.48
CA SER A 164 -6.93 37.15 -21.35
C SER A 164 -6.61 35.84 -20.62
N LEU A 165 -6.24 35.91 -19.34
CA LEU A 165 -6.03 34.71 -18.53
C LEU A 165 -7.32 33.90 -18.38
N ILE A 166 -8.45 34.57 -18.12
CA ILE A 166 -9.73 33.88 -17.95
C ILE A 166 -10.19 33.25 -19.27
N HIS A 167 -9.97 33.90 -20.41
CA HIS A 167 -10.25 33.33 -21.74
C HIS A 167 -9.53 32.00 -21.97
N LYS A 168 -8.26 31.90 -21.52
CA LYS A 168 -7.44 30.71 -21.70
C LYS A 168 -7.93 29.51 -20.89
N HIS A 169 -8.68 29.74 -19.82
CA HIS A 169 -9.04 28.72 -18.83
C HIS A 169 -10.55 28.40 -18.77
N ILE A 170 -11.42 29.15 -19.47
CA ILE A 170 -12.85 28.83 -19.59
C ILE A 170 -13.15 28.18 -20.94
N THR A 171 -13.79 27.01 -20.92
CA THR A 171 -14.34 26.38 -22.13
C THR A 171 -15.80 26.86 -22.33
N PHE A 172 -16.06 27.56 -23.44
CA PHE A 172 -17.41 28.04 -23.76
C PHE A 172 -18.19 26.98 -24.55
N ASN A 173 -19.24 26.40 -23.95
CA ASN A 173 -20.03 25.34 -24.59
C ASN A 173 -20.98 25.83 -25.71
N LYS A 174 -21.19 27.14 -25.84
CA LYS A 174 -22.04 27.76 -26.87
C LYS A 174 -21.25 28.83 -27.64
N GLN A 175 -21.27 28.76 -28.97
CA GLN A 175 -20.50 29.64 -29.86
C GLN A 175 -20.89 31.13 -29.72
N GLU A 176 -22.15 31.41 -29.38
CA GLU A 176 -22.68 32.77 -29.17
C GLU A 176 -22.04 33.46 -27.94
N ASP A 177 -21.65 32.68 -26.94
CA ASP A 177 -21.01 33.11 -25.70
C ASP A 177 -19.56 33.52 -25.96
N LEU A 178 -18.86 32.71 -26.74
CA LEU A 178 -17.50 32.97 -27.22
C LEU A 178 -17.47 34.23 -28.09
N ASN A 179 -18.44 34.39 -29.00
CA ASN A 179 -18.54 35.55 -29.88
C ASN A 179 -18.81 36.85 -29.08
N THR A 180 -19.67 36.79 -28.06
CA THR A 180 -19.92 37.93 -27.16
C THR A 180 -18.64 38.32 -26.43
N PHE A 181 -17.95 37.34 -25.83
CA PHE A 181 -16.70 37.54 -25.11
C PHE A 181 -15.59 38.13 -26.00
N ASN A 182 -15.44 37.63 -27.22
CA ASN A 182 -14.45 38.13 -28.18
C ASN A 182 -14.76 39.56 -28.65
N ASN A 183 -16.02 39.91 -28.86
CA ASN A 183 -16.43 41.28 -29.18
C ASN A 183 -16.07 42.27 -28.04
N ILE A 184 -16.15 41.83 -26.78
CA ILE A 184 -15.77 42.62 -25.60
C ILE A 184 -14.25 42.82 -25.53
N ILE A 185 -13.47 41.77 -25.78
CA ILE A 185 -12.01 41.84 -25.87
C ILE A 185 -11.58 42.82 -26.97
N ASN A 186 -12.26 42.78 -28.12
CA ASN A 186 -12.02 43.70 -29.24
C ASN A 186 -12.39 45.16 -28.88
N ASP A 187 -13.50 45.41 -28.19
CA ASP A 187 -13.91 46.75 -27.71
C ASP A 187 -12.94 47.38 -26.70
N LEU A 188 -12.18 46.55 -25.99
CA LEU A 188 -11.12 46.97 -25.06
C LEU A 188 -9.77 47.17 -25.76
N GLY A 189 -9.64 46.82 -27.05
CA GLY A 189 -8.43 46.97 -27.85
C GLY A 189 -7.34 45.97 -27.48
N VAL A 190 -7.72 44.71 -27.21
CA VAL A 190 -6.80 43.59 -27.04
C VAL A 190 -6.58 42.96 -28.42
N VAL A 191 -5.35 43.02 -28.95
CA VAL A 191 -5.02 42.44 -30.25
C VAL A 191 -4.67 40.96 -30.06
N HIS A 192 -5.25 40.08 -30.89
CA HIS A 192 -5.25 38.63 -30.68
C HIS A 192 -3.95 37.89 -31.04
N ASN A 193 -2.86 38.59 -31.36
CA ASN A 193 -1.58 37.98 -31.76
C ASN A 193 -0.41 38.59 -31.00
N GLU A 194 0.56 37.74 -30.61
CA GLU A 194 1.82 38.03 -29.88
C GLU A 194 1.83 37.84 -28.35
N LEU A 195 1.32 36.70 -27.84
CA LEU A 195 1.75 36.17 -26.52
C LEU A 195 2.18 34.69 -26.60
N THR A 196 2.73 34.29 -27.74
CA THR A 196 3.50 33.05 -27.89
C THR A 196 4.99 33.39 -27.77
N GLY A 197 5.53 33.28 -26.56
CA GLY A 197 6.98 33.32 -26.33
C GLY A 197 7.48 34.35 -25.33
N ILE A 198 6.93 34.43 -24.12
CA ILE A 198 7.62 35.04 -22.97
C ILE A 198 7.39 34.16 -21.73
N ARG A 199 8.48 33.66 -21.13
CA ARG A 199 8.49 32.87 -19.90
C ARG A 199 7.95 33.73 -18.74
N PHE A 200 6.76 33.42 -18.24
CA PHE A 200 6.28 33.92 -16.96
C PHE A 200 6.99 33.17 -15.82
N ARG A 201 8.20 33.59 -15.45
CA ARG A 201 8.74 33.36 -14.10
C ARG A 201 8.38 34.59 -13.27
N TYR A 202 7.85 34.36 -12.06
CA TYR A 202 7.42 35.35 -11.05
C TYR A 202 6.01 35.93 -11.21
N ILE A 203 5.04 35.30 -10.54
CA ILE A 203 3.91 36.03 -9.95
C ILE A 203 4.44 36.65 -8.66
N LEU A 204 4.96 37.88 -8.72
CA LEU A 204 5.26 38.67 -7.53
C LEU A 204 3.93 39.04 -6.85
N ASP A 205 3.81 38.76 -5.56
CA ASP A 205 2.71 39.26 -4.72
C ASP A 205 2.88 40.79 -4.57
N PHE A 206 2.22 41.54 -5.45
CA PHE A 206 2.27 43.00 -5.58
C PHE A 206 1.82 43.78 -4.33
N ASN A 207 1.41 43.08 -3.26
CA ASN A 207 1.17 43.66 -1.93
C ASN A 207 2.47 44.08 -1.21
N THR A 208 3.64 43.72 -1.73
CA THR A 208 4.95 44.01 -1.12
C THR A 208 5.59 45.34 -1.56
N LEU A 209 5.09 45.98 -2.63
CA LEU A 209 5.60 47.24 -3.18
C LEU A 209 4.82 48.44 -2.61
N ASP A 210 5.53 49.40 -2.01
CA ASP A 210 4.91 50.53 -1.30
C ASP A 210 4.51 51.69 -2.23
N SER A 211 3.84 52.69 -1.65
CA SER A 211 3.37 53.88 -2.37
C SER A 211 4.48 54.77 -2.93
N VAL A 212 5.72 54.63 -2.44
CA VAL A 212 6.92 55.39 -2.84
C VAL A 212 7.45 54.87 -4.18
N PHE A 213 7.47 53.55 -4.40
CA PHE A 213 7.80 52.95 -5.71
C PHE A 213 6.91 53.52 -6.82
N TRP A 214 5.60 53.48 -6.56
CA TRP A 214 4.58 53.94 -7.51
C TRP A 214 4.60 55.46 -7.72
N ALA A 215 5.15 56.24 -6.79
CA ALA A 215 5.36 57.67 -6.97
C ALA A 215 6.58 57.96 -7.87
N LYS A 216 7.64 57.14 -7.77
CA LYS A 216 8.86 57.24 -8.59
C LYS A 216 8.58 56.88 -10.06
N ILE A 217 7.83 55.80 -10.30
CA ILE A 217 7.36 55.37 -11.63
C ILE A 217 6.41 56.41 -12.26
N ARG A 218 5.59 57.11 -11.45
CA ARG A 218 4.63 58.12 -11.94
C ARG A 218 5.28 59.41 -12.47
N ASN A 219 6.52 59.71 -12.08
CA ASN A 219 7.18 60.98 -12.40
C ASN A 219 8.21 60.87 -13.54
N ASN A 220 8.52 59.66 -14.03
CA ASN A 220 9.39 59.48 -15.19
C ASN A 220 8.54 59.22 -16.44
N SER A 221 8.25 60.28 -17.20
CA SER A 221 7.36 60.24 -18.37
C SER A 221 8.04 59.80 -19.67
N SER A 222 9.28 59.30 -19.62
CA SER A 222 10.02 58.92 -20.83
C SER A 222 11.09 57.84 -20.63
N VAL A 223 10.70 56.59 -20.36
CA VAL A 223 11.41 55.37 -20.82
C VAL A 223 10.39 54.22 -20.96
N PHE A 224 10.54 53.40 -21.99
CA PHE A 224 9.62 52.41 -22.58
C PHE A 224 10.10 50.95 -22.32
N ILE A 225 9.19 49.97 -22.53
CA ILE A 225 9.39 48.59 -23.08
C ILE A 225 10.51 47.70 -22.49
N GLY A 226 10.13 46.49 -22.04
CA GLY A 226 11.06 45.35 -21.94
C GLY A 226 11.95 45.32 -20.69
N GLU A 227 12.97 44.45 -20.70
CA GLU A 227 13.87 44.03 -19.59
C GLU A 227 14.29 45.14 -18.59
N GLN A 228 14.36 46.41 -18.99
CA GLN A 228 14.66 47.56 -18.13
C GLN A 228 13.66 47.78 -16.96
N LEU A 229 12.38 47.45 -17.11
CA LEU A 229 11.42 47.57 -15.99
C LEU A 229 11.72 46.55 -14.87
N TYR A 230 12.25 45.38 -15.25
CA TYR A 230 12.64 44.35 -14.29
C TYR A 230 13.91 44.76 -13.54
N GLU A 231 14.89 45.36 -14.22
CA GLU A 231 16.08 45.92 -13.57
C GLU A 231 15.74 47.06 -12.60
N GLU A 232 14.82 47.96 -12.92
CA GLU A 232 14.39 49.04 -12.00
C GLU A 232 13.58 48.52 -10.80
N VAL A 233 12.75 47.49 -11.00
CA VAL A 233 12.04 46.78 -9.91
C VAL A 233 13.05 46.06 -9.02
N ASP A 234 14.05 45.44 -9.61
CA ASP A 234 15.09 44.71 -8.90
C ASP A 234 15.99 45.66 -8.10
N GLU A 235 16.44 46.76 -8.70
CA GLU A 235 17.18 47.83 -8.02
C GLU A 235 16.37 48.46 -6.88
N TYR A 236 15.06 48.67 -7.08
CA TYR A 236 14.20 49.21 -6.05
C TYR A 236 14.02 48.21 -4.89
N LEU A 237 13.72 46.94 -5.17
CA LEU A 237 13.59 45.88 -4.16
C LEU A 237 14.91 45.65 -3.40
N ILE A 238 16.06 45.79 -4.07
CA ILE A 238 17.39 45.82 -3.45
C ILE A 238 17.56 47.07 -2.57
N SER A 239 17.10 48.24 -3.02
CA SER A 239 17.23 49.51 -2.29
C SER A 239 16.38 49.57 -1.02
N VAL A 240 15.26 48.85 -0.98
CA VAL A 240 14.39 48.73 0.21
C VAL A 240 14.62 47.45 1.01
N GLY A 241 15.68 46.68 0.67
CA GLY A 241 16.09 45.48 1.42
C GLY A 241 15.08 44.32 1.35
N LYS A 242 14.24 44.25 0.31
CA LYS A 242 13.18 43.25 0.14
C LYS A 242 13.51 42.15 -0.86
N MET A 243 14.71 42.13 -1.43
CA MET A 243 15.19 41.03 -2.26
C MET A 243 16.27 40.24 -1.50
N GLN A 244 15.98 38.99 -1.13
CA GLN A 244 16.95 38.01 -0.61
C GLN A 244 17.36 37.07 -1.74
N TYR A 245 18.66 36.94 -2.00
CA TYR A 245 19.20 35.90 -2.89
C TYR A 245 19.55 34.64 -2.08
N LEU A 246 19.13 33.48 -2.58
CA LEU A 246 19.83 32.21 -2.41
C LEU A 246 20.81 32.12 -3.61
N ILE A 247 22.14 32.09 -3.43
CA ILE A 247 22.98 30.88 -3.50
C ILE A 247 24.46 31.29 -3.28
N LEU A 248 25.21 30.39 -2.60
CA LEU A 248 26.66 30.38 -2.33
C LEU A 248 27.22 31.36 -1.28
N GLY A 249 27.08 30.97 -0.01
CA GLY A 249 28.21 30.94 0.93
C GLY A 249 29.11 32.18 1.06
N LYS A 250 28.53 33.34 1.38
CA LYS A 250 29.01 34.48 2.20
C LYS A 250 28.39 35.78 1.67
N GLU A 251 27.49 36.40 2.42
CA GLU A 251 27.05 37.77 2.14
C GLU A 251 28.14 38.78 2.53
N LEU A 252 28.40 39.74 1.63
CA LEU A 252 29.07 41.01 1.94
C LEU A 252 28.00 42.10 1.87
N SER A 253 27.84 42.89 2.93
CA SER A 253 26.96 44.06 2.92
C SER A 253 27.59 45.22 2.12
N LYS A 254 26.73 46.03 1.50
CA LYS A 254 27.03 47.11 0.53
C LYS A 254 27.98 48.23 1.04
N ASN A 255 28.26 48.27 2.34
CA ASN A 255 29.10 49.31 2.96
C ASN A 255 30.62 49.06 2.79
N ASN A 256 31.01 47.91 2.24
CA ASN A 256 32.40 47.52 2.08
C ASN A 256 32.86 47.58 0.62
N LEU A 257 32.33 48.47 -0.21
CA LEU A 257 32.62 48.56 -1.63
C LEU A 257 32.75 50.03 -2.07
N GLN A 258 33.90 50.41 -2.64
CA GLN A 258 34.13 51.73 -3.25
C GLN A 258 34.23 51.59 -4.78
N ASP A 259 33.64 52.53 -5.52
CA ASP A 259 33.61 52.54 -7.00
C ASP A 259 35.03 52.54 -7.59
N TRP A 260 35.31 51.57 -8.44
CA TRP A 260 36.49 51.54 -9.29
C TRP A 260 36.11 52.09 -10.66
N THR A 261 36.74 53.21 -11.01
CA THR A 261 36.62 53.86 -12.31
C THR A 261 37.97 53.87 -13.02
N VAL A 262 37.94 53.65 -14.33
CA VAL A 262 39.09 53.87 -15.22
C VAL A 262 38.63 54.84 -16.30
N ASP A 263 39.35 55.95 -16.44
CA ASP A 263 39.05 57.05 -17.38
C ASP A 263 37.60 57.54 -17.33
N GLY A 264 37.05 57.67 -16.12
CA GLY A 264 35.70 58.21 -15.90
C GLY A 264 34.56 57.25 -16.25
N THR A 265 34.86 56.01 -16.66
CA THR A 265 33.85 54.97 -16.87
C THR A 265 33.88 53.99 -15.71
N TYR A 266 32.70 53.64 -15.20
CA TYR A 266 32.51 52.71 -14.10
C TYR A 266 32.85 51.27 -14.54
N VAL A 267 33.71 50.57 -13.77
CA VAL A 267 34.16 49.21 -14.10
C VAL A 267 33.99 48.19 -12.95
N GLY A 268 33.61 48.58 -11.73
CA GLY A 268 33.26 47.65 -10.64
C GLY A 268 33.57 48.16 -9.22
N TYR A 269 33.63 47.29 -8.20
CA TYR A 269 33.85 47.64 -6.79
C TYR A 269 35.04 46.92 -6.10
N LYS A 270 35.68 47.53 -5.08
CA LYS A 270 36.77 46.93 -4.24
C LYS A 270 36.54 47.08 -2.70
N LYS A 271 37.02 46.11 -1.89
CA LYS A 271 36.66 45.83 -0.46
C LYS A 271 37.53 46.46 0.66
N ILE A 272 36.92 46.85 1.81
CA ILE A 272 37.57 47.27 3.09
C ILE A 272 36.86 46.60 4.33
N GLU A 273 37.56 46.45 5.48
CA GLU A 273 37.29 45.55 6.65
C GLU A 273 36.18 45.92 7.69
N ILE A 274 35.73 44.91 8.46
CA ILE A 274 34.44 44.72 9.19
C ILE A 274 34.45 45.17 10.67
N ASP A 275 33.34 45.75 11.17
CA ASP A 275 33.10 46.12 12.59
C ASP A 275 32.16 45.14 13.36
N LYS A 276 32.37 45.05 14.67
CA LYS A 276 31.91 44.03 15.65
C LYS A 276 30.40 43.85 15.83
N GLN A 277 29.53 44.69 15.27
CA GLN A 277 28.08 44.63 15.55
C GLN A 277 27.29 43.65 14.66
N GLU A 278 27.75 43.29 13.46
CA GLU A 278 27.08 42.31 12.58
C GLU A 278 27.15 40.86 13.11
N ARG A 279 28.07 40.56 14.05
CA ARG A 279 28.15 39.23 14.70
C ARG A 279 26.93 38.89 15.56
N ALA A 280 26.18 39.89 16.01
CA ALA A 280 25.05 39.67 16.92
C ALA A 280 23.73 39.31 16.19
N ALA A 281 23.58 39.64 14.90
CA ALA A 281 22.33 39.43 14.16
C ALA A 281 22.18 38.03 13.54
N MET A 282 23.25 37.22 13.46
CA MET A 282 23.23 35.83 12.98
C MET A 282 22.78 34.80 14.05
N THR A 283 22.10 35.23 15.11
CA THR A 283 21.65 34.36 16.21
C THR A 283 20.12 34.34 16.35
N GLN A 284 19.39 34.06 15.27
CA GLN A 284 18.04 33.54 15.40
C GLN A 284 18.16 32.03 15.66
N LYS A 285 17.83 31.59 16.88
CA LYS A 285 17.90 30.17 17.28
C LYS A 285 17.01 29.35 16.34
N PHE A 286 17.59 28.36 15.69
CA PHE A 286 16.84 27.35 14.95
C PHE A 286 15.95 26.57 15.94
N GLU A 287 14.65 26.48 15.67
CA GLU A 287 13.68 25.83 16.55
C GLU A 287 13.03 24.62 15.87
N MET A 288 12.86 23.53 16.63
CA MET A 288 12.13 22.33 16.24
C MET A 288 11.19 21.92 17.36
N ALA A 289 10.02 21.38 16.99
CA ALA A 289 9.05 20.85 17.94
C ALA A 289 9.67 19.78 18.85
N ASP A 290 9.21 19.70 20.10
CA ASP A 290 9.75 18.78 21.11
C ASP A 290 9.46 17.30 20.82
N ARG A 291 8.48 17.01 19.96
CA ARG A 291 8.11 15.65 19.54
C ARG A 291 7.74 15.63 18.06
N PHE A 292 7.99 14.51 17.41
CA PHE A 292 7.51 14.28 16.05
C PHE A 292 6.00 14.05 16.06
N ASN A 293 5.27 14.77 15.20
CA ASN A 293 3.83 14.56 15.01
C ASN A 293 3.58 14.06 13.57
N PRO A 294 3.39 12.74 13.37
CA PRO A 294 3.16 12.18 12.05
C PRO A 294 1.99 12.84 11.29
N SER A 295 0.87 13.09 11.96
CA SER A 295 -0.35 13.63 11.31
C SER A 295 -0.17 15.03 10.73
N ALA A 296 0.78 15.81 11.25
CA ALA A 296 1.07 17.15 10.77
C ALA A 296 1.99 17.17 9.54
N VAL A 297 2.60 16.03 9.19
CA VAL A 297 3.72 15.96 8.24
C VAL A 297 3.44 14.99 7.10
N GLU A 298 3.02 13.76 7.41
CA GLU A 298 3.02 12.65 6.44
C GLU A 298 2.18 12.94 5.19
N GLN A 299 0.94 13.40 5.36
CA GLN A 299 0.03 13.63 4.23
C GLN A 299 0.49 14.80 3.34
N ALA A 300 0.96 15.89 3.96
CA ALA A 300 1.45 17.06 3.22
C ALA A 300 2.72 16.73 2.44
N LEU A 301 3.65 15.98 3.04
CA LEU A 301 4.86 15.50 2.35
C LEU A 301 4.50 14.55 1.19
N TYR A 302 3.58 13.62 1.42
CA TYR A 302 3.18 12.69 0.37
C TYR A 302 2.59 13.43 -0.84
N GLN A 303 1.67 14.36 -0.58
CA GLN A 303 1.07 15.19 -1.61
C GLN A 303 2.14 15.96 -2.40
N HIS A 304 3.11 16.56 -1.69
CA HIS A 304 4.21 17.26 -2.33
C HIS A 304 5.06 16.34 -3.24
N TRP A 305 5.36 15.12 -2.79
CA TRP A 305 6.12 14.15 -3.60
C TRP A 305 5.37 13.71 -4.87
N GLU A 306 4.07 13.46 -4.74
CA GLU A 306 3.19 13.06 -5.85
C GLU A 306 3.08 14.20 -6.88
N GLU A 307 2.74 15.41 -6.43
CA GLU A 307 2.60 16.60 -7.28
C GLU A 307 3.91 17.01 -7.98
N SER A 308 5.05 16.79 -7.31
CA SER A 308 6.38 17.05 -7.89
C SER A 308 6.87 15.96 -8.84
N GLY A 309 6.14 14.84 -8.94
CA GLY A 309 6.48 13.72 -9.82
C GLY A 309 7.70 12.92 -9.37
N TYR A 310 8.09 12.95 -8.10
CA TYR A 310 9.30 12.26 -7.61
C TYR A 310 9.23 10.74 -7.66
N PHE A 311 8.05 10.18 -7.91
CA PHE A 311 7.86 8.73 -8.04
C PHE A 311 8.04 8.24 -9.48
N LYS A 312 8.05 9.14 -10.46
CA LYS A 312 8.21 8.81 -11.88
C LYS A 312 9.61 8.27 -12.16
N PRO A 313 9.76 7.34 -13.14
CA PRO A 313 11.08 6.95 -13.61
C PRO A 313 11.86 8.18 -14.12
N SER A 314 13.17 8.21 -13.90
CA SER A 314 14.04 9.32 -14.34
C SER A 314 14.16 9.47 -15.87
N GLU A 315 13.76 8.44 -16.63
CA GLU A 315 13.88 8.35 -18.09
C GLU A 315 15.31 8.47 -18.65
N ASP A 316 16.34 8.32 -17.81
CA ASP A 316 17.73 8.33 -18.25
C ASP A 316 18.06 7.07 -19.02
N VAL A 317 18.29 7.20 -20.33
CA VAL A 317 18.59 6.07 -21.22
C VAL A 317 19.89 5.34 -20.87
N ASN A 318 20.78 5.95 -20.09
CA ASN A 318 22.04 5.35 -19.65
C ASN A 318 21.93 4.69 -18.27
N ALA A 319 20.83 4.90 -17.55
CA ALA A 319 20.61 4.31 -16.24
C ALA A 319 19.98 2.90 -16.36
N PRO A 320 20.44 1.91 -15.58
CA PRO A 320 19.76 0.63 -15.50
C PRO A 320 18.31 0.80 -15.05
N SER A 321 17.41 -0.07 -15.49
CA SER A 321 16.04 -0.13 -14.98
C SER A 321 15.94 -1.03 -13.76
N TYR A 322 15.02 -0.69 -12.87
CA TYR A 322 14.61 -1.54 -11.76
C TYR A 322 13.09 -1.55 -11.65
N CYS A 323 12.45 -2.67 -12.00
CA CYS A 323 11.00 -2.79 -12.06
C CYS A 323 10.45 -3.83 -11.07
N ILE A 324 9.39 -3.46 -10.36
CA ILE A 324 8.58 -4.38 -9.55
C ILE A 324 7.14 -4.25 -10.00
N ALA A 325 6.47 -5.37 -10.26
CA ALA A 325 5.03 -5.40 -10.49
C ALA A 325 4.31 -5.73 -9.17
N ILE A 326 3.42 -4.84 -8.73
CA ILE A 326 2.60 -5.07 -7.52
C ILE A 326 1.63 -6.21 -7.81
N PRO A 327 1.46 -7.20 -6.91
CA PRO A 327 0.30 -8.08 -6.91
C PRO A 327 -0.97 -7.24 -6.86
N PRO A 328 -1.74 -7.13 -7.97
CA PRO A 328 -2.82 -6.15 -8.05
C PRO A 328 -3.88 -6.48 -7.01
N PRO A 329 -4.18 -5.59 -6.04
CA PRO A 329 -5.18 -5.87 -5.04
C PRO A 329 -6.56 -6.03 -5.70
N ASN A 330 -7.33 -7.02 -5.23
CA ASN A 330 -8.68 -7.27 -5.70
C ASN A 330 -9.61 -6.12 -5.29
N VAL A 331 -10.47 -5.64 -6.20
CA VAL A 331 -11.48 -4.59 -5.95
C VAL A 331 -12.67 -5.09 -5.10
N THR A 332 -12.37 -5.62 -3.92
CA THR A 332 -13.30 -6.31 -3.01
C THR A 332 -13.37 -5.62 -1.64
N GLY A 333 -13.07 -4.33 -1.56
CA GLY A 333 -13.04 -3.52 -0.34
C GLY A 333 -11.64 -2.97 -0.04
N SER A 334 -11.30 -2.85 1.24
CA SER A 334 -10.03 -2.26 1.70
C SER A 334 -8.86 -3.26 1.74
N LEU A 335 -7.66 -2.70 1.82
CA LEU A 335 -6.41 -3.38 2.13
C LEU A 335 -6.36 -3.83 3.59
N HIS A 336 -5.41 -4.72 3.87
CA HIS A 336 -5.16 -5.28 5.19
C HIS A 336 -3.65 -5.34 5.47
N MET A 337 -3.28 -5.65 6.71
CA MET A 337 -1.89 -5.75 7.16
C MET A 337 -0.97 -6.55 6.23
N GLY A 338 -1.42 -7.69 5.67
CA GLY A 338 -0.65 -8.44 4.68
C GLY A 338 -0.27 -7.65 3.40
N HIS A 339 -1.13 -6.74 2.94
CA HIS A 339 -0.82 -5.85 1.81
C HIS A 339 0.21 -4.81 2.21
N ALA A 340 0.02 -4.15 3.37
CA ALA A 340 0.96 -3.16 3.89
C ALA A 340 2.36 -3.76 4.08
N PHE A 341 2.43 -5.01 4.53
CA PHE A 341 3.68 -5.77 4.66
C PHE A 341 4.40 -5.89 3.32
N GLN A 342 3.76 -6.49 2.32
CA GLN A 342 4.37 -6.67 1.00
C GLN A 342 4.74 -5.34 0.35
N GLN A 343 3.87 -4.33 0.46
CA GLN A 343 4.10 -3.00 -0.08
C GLN A 343 5.28 -2.28 0.58
N THR A 344 5.46 -2.43 1.89
CA THR A 344 6.63 -1.89 2.59
C THR A 344 7.93 -2.44 2.01
N LEU A 345 8.01 -3.76 1.80
CA LEU A 345 9.22 -4.41 1.27
C LEU A 345 9.51 -3.98 -0.18
N MET A 346 8.47 -3.93 -1.01
CA MET A 346 8.58 -3.46 -2.40
C MET A 346 9.04 -2.00 -2.46
N ASP A 347 8.41 -1.12 -1.67
CA ASP A 347 8.75 0.30 -1.66
C ASP A 347 10.17 0.55 -1.12
N THR A 348 10.64 -0.25 -0.16
CA THR A 348 12.03 -0.21 0.30
C THR A 348 13.01 -0.51 -0.83
N LEU A 349 12.75 -1.54 -1.65
CA LEU A 349 13.59 -1.83 -2.81
C LEU A 349 13.52 -0.72 -3.87
N ILE A 350 12.32 -0.18 -4.14
CA ILE A 350 12.14 0.90 -5.11
C ILE A 350 12.88 2.16 -4.67
N ARG A 351 12.71 2.61 -3.43
CA ARG A 351 13.39 3.80 -2.90
C ARG A 351 14.91 3.62 -2.89
N PHE A 352 15.41 2.46 -2.47
CA PHE A 352 16.84 2.15 -2.52
C PHE A 352 17.39 2.25 -3.95
N ASN A 353 16.75 1.58 -4.92
CA ASN A 353 17.21 1.59 -6.31
C ASN A 353 17.08 2.96 -6.97
N ARG A 354 16.07 3.76 -6.58
CA ARG A 354 15.91 5.15 -7.05
C ARG A 354 17.08 6.00 -6.58
N MET A 355 17.46 5.86 -5.31
CA MET A 355 18.63 6.54 -4.73
C MET A 355 19.97 6.00 -5.25
N GLU A 356 20.01 4.79 -5.81
CA GLU A 356 21.18 4.28 -6.55
C GLU A 356 21.27 4.83 -7.98
N GLY A 357 20.24 5.56 -8.45
CA GLY A 357 20.19 6.18 -9.77
C GLY A 357 19.55 5.31 -10.86
N HIS A 358 18.84 4.23 -10.50
CA HIS A 358 18.11 3.41 -11.47
C HIS A 358 16.84 4.10 -11.97
N ASN A 359 16.45 3.80 -13.21
CA ASN A 359 15.09 4.04 -13.68
C ASN A 359 14.15 3.09 -12.93
N THR A 360 13.53 3.55 -11.85
CA THR A 360 12.64 2.72 -11.05
C THR A 360 11.21 2.81 -11.53
N LEU A 361 10.57 1.67 -11.80
CA LEU A 361 9.12 1.58 -12.01
C LEU A 361 8.52 0.62 -10.99
N TRP A 362 7.60 1.13 -10.18
CA TRP A 362 6.74 0.28 -9.36
C TRP A 362 5.36 0.22 -10.01
N GLN A 363 5.16 -0.80 -10.86
CA GLN A 363 3.95 -0.92 -11.66
C GLN A 363 2.77 -1.33 -10.78
N ALA A 364 1.87 -0.38 -10.56
CA ALA A 364 0.69 -0.54 -9.73
C ALA A 364 -0.58 -0.77 -10.55
N GLY A 365 -1.59 -1.28 -9.87
CA GLY A 365 -2.93 -1.42 -10.41
C GLY A 365 -3.80 -2.33 -9.56
N THR A 366 -5.04 -2.52 -10.01
CA THR A 366 -6.05 -3.32 -9.29
C THR A 366 -6.61 -4.42 -10.17
N ASP A 367 -7.04 -5.51 -9.53
CA ASP A 367 -7.64 -6.66 -10.21
C ASP A 367 -9.17 -6.62 -10.08
N HIS A 368 -9.86 -6.79 -11.21
CA HIS A 368 -11.30 -6.94 -11.30
C HIS A 368 -11.86 -8.10 -10.46
N ALA A 369 -11.05 -9.13 -10.20
CA ALA A 369 -11.32 -10.26 -9.31
C ALA A 369 -12.59 -11.08 -9.62
N GLY A 370 -13.15 -10.94 -10.83
CA GLY A 370 -14.25 -11.75 -11.37
C GLY A 370 -15.36 -12.07 -10.35
N ILE A 371 -15.46 -13.36 -10.02
CA ILE A 371 -16.44 -13.91 -9.06
C ILE A 371 -16.37 -13.26 -7.67
N ALA A 372 -15.19 -12.88 -7.17
CA ALA A 372 -15.07 -12.28 -5.84
C ALA A 372 -15.77 -10.91 -5.78
N THR A 373 -15.52 -10.06 -6.77
CA THR A 373 -16.15 -8.74 -6.84
C THR A 373 -17.64 -8.85 -7.13
N GLN A 374 -18.02 -9.73 -8.06
CA GLN A 374 -19.44 -9.96 -8.37
C GLN A 374 -20.22 -10.36 -7.11
N MET A 375 -19.70 -11.28 -6.29
CA MET A 375 -20.34 -11.70 -5.04
C MET A 375 -20.42 -10.62 -3.96
N VAL A 376 -19.43 -9.72 -3.88
CA VAL A 376 -19.48 -8.59 -2.95
C VAL A 376 -20.62 -7.65 -3.35
N VAL A 377 -20.74 -7.36 -4.65
CA VAL A 377 -21.79 -6.48 -5.17
C VAL A 377 -23.17 -7.13 -5.06
N GLU A 378 -23.33 -8.42 -5.37
CA GLU A 378 -24.59 -9.15 -5.20
C GLU A 378 -25.07 -9.12 -3.74
N ARG A 379 -24.18 -9.36 -2.78
CA ARG A 379 -24.52 -9.32 -1.35
C ARG A 379 -24.89 -7.93 -0.87
N LYS A 380 -24.14 -6.91 -1.32
CA LYS A 380 -24.43 -5.51 -0.99
C LYS A 380 -25.82 -5.12 -1.48
N ILE A 381 -26.14 -5.43 -2.74
CA ILE A 381 -27.46 -5.17 -3.34
C ILE A 381 -28.56 -5.95 -2.62
N ALA A 382 -28.33 -7.22 -2.28
CA ALA A 382 -29.31 -8.01 -1.55
C ALA A 382 -29.58 -7.44 -0.14
N ALA A 383 -28.55 -6.96 0.56
CA ALA A 383 -28.67 -6.39 1.90
C ALA A 383 -29.30 -4.97 1.90
N GLU A 384 -28.92 -4.11 0.95
CA GLU A 384 -29.35 -2.72 0.89
C GLU A 384 -30.68 -2.53 0.14
N GLU A 385 -30.89 -3.29 -0.94
CA GLU A 385 -32.04 -3.12 -1.84
C GLU A 385 -33.01 -4.30 -1.84
N GLY A 386 -32.66 -5.45 -1.24
CA GLY A 386 -33.50 -6.66 -1.27
C GLY A 386 -33.64 -7.29 -2.66
N LYS A 387 -32.72 -6.98 -3.59
CA LYS A 387 -32.74 -7.42 -4.99
C LYS A 387 -31.61 -8.42 -5.28
N THR A 388 -31.72 -9.11 -6.40
CA THR A 388 -30.73 -10.00 -6.99
C THR A 388 -30.17 -9.41 -8.29
N ARG A 389 -29.08 -9.97 -8.82
CA ARG A 389 -28.55 -9.58 -10.14
C ARG A 389 -29.59 -9.68 -11.27
N HIS A 390 -30.50 -10.64 -11.16
CA HIS A 390 -31.51 -10.91 -12.20
C HIS A 390 -32.55 -9.80 -12.31
N ASP A 391 -32.81 -9.09 -11.21
CA ASP A 391 -33.74 -7.95 -11.19
C ASP A 391 -33.24 -6.75 -12.00
N TYR A 392 -31.93 -6.65 -12.26
CA TYR A 392 -31.33 -5.58 -13.06
C TYR A 392 -31.11 -5.96 -14.53
N GLY A 393 -31.00 -7.26 -14.84
CA GLY A 393 -30.41 -7.71 -16.09
C GLY A 393 -28.89 -7.45 -16.16
N ARG A 394 -28.23 -8.02 -17.18
CA ARG A 394 -26.76 -8.07 -17.27
C ARG A 394 -26.09 -6.70 -17.30
N GLU A 395 -26.53 -5.81 -18.19
CA GLU A 395 -25.88 -4.50 -18.39
C GLU A 395 -25.98 -3.60 -17.15
N ALA A 396 -27.19 -3.44 -16.58
CA ALA A 396 -27.38 -2.58 -15.42
C ALA A 396 -26.66 -3.13 -14.17
N PHE A 397 -26.57 -4.46 -14.04
CA PHE A 397 -25.77 -5.08 -12.99
C PHE A 397 -24.26 -4.86 -13.17
N ILE A 398 -23.74 -4.96 -14.40
CA ILE A 398 -22.33 -4.64 -14.69
C ILE A 398 -22.02 -3.18 -14.35
N ASN A 399 -22.93 -2.24 -14.62
CA ASN A 399 -22.76 -0.84 -14.22
C ASN A 399 -22.63 -0.67 -12.70
N LYS A 400 -23.44 -1.40 -11.91
CA LYS A 400 -23.31 -1.42 -10.43
C LYS A 400 -21.93 -1.95 -9.99
N ILE A 401 -21.34 -2.89 -10.73
CA ILE A 401 -19.99 -3.38 -10.44
C ILE A 401 -18.93 -2.32 -10.79
N TRP A 402 -19.10 -1.57 -11.88
CA TRP A 402 -18.22 -0.43 -12.20
C TRP A 402 -18.28 0.67 -11.14
N ASP A 403 -19.47 1.00 -10.63
CA ASP A 403 -19.63 1.94 -9.51
C ASP A 403 -18.88 1.44 -8.26
N TRP A 404 -18.99 0.14 -7.96
CA TRP A 404 -18.24 -0.49 -6.87
C TRP A 404 -16.72 -0.45 -7.11
N LYS A 405 -16.27 -0.72 -8.35
CA LYS A 405 -14.85 -0.65 -8.72
C LYS A 405 -14.30 0.76 -8.48
N ALA A 406 -15.05 1.81 -8.84
CA ALA A 406 -14.63 3.19 -8.61
C ALA A 406 -14.47 3.47 -7.11
N TYR A 407 -15.43 3.05 -6.29
CA TYR A 407 -15.38 3.19 -4.83
C TYR A 407 -14.23 2.39 -4.19
N SER A 408 -14.15 1.08 -4.47
CA SER A 408 -13.17 0.17 -3.87
C SER A 408 -11.76 0.47 -4.37
N GLY A 409 -11.59 0.72 -5.66
CA GLY A 409 -10.31 1.09 -6.26
C GLY A 409 -9.79 2.41 -5.68
N GLY A 410 -10.65 3.44 -5.61
CA GLY A 410 -10.28 4.72 -4.98
C GLY A 410 -9.83 4.56 -3.53
N THR A 411 -10.53 3.71 -2.75
CA THR A 411 -10.15 3.40 -1.36
C THR A 411 -8.77 2.72 -1.29
N ILE A 412 -8.52 1.71 -2.11
CA ILE A 412 -7.23 0.99 -2.16
C ILE A 412 -6.10 1.98 -2.47
N SER A 413 -6.25 2.79 -3.52
CA SER A 413 -5.22 3.74 -3.94
C SER A 413 -4.99 4.82 -2.87
N GLN A 414 -6.01 5.25 -2.13
CA GLN A 414 -5.87 6.15 -0.98
C GLN A 414 -5.11 5.49 0.19
N GLN A 415 -5.41 4.24 0.53
CA GLN A 415 -4.69 3.52 1.59
C GLN A 415 -3.21 3.36 1.24
N MET A 416 -2.90 3.05 -0.01
CA MET A 416 -1.52 2.95 -0.50
C MET A 416 -0.78 4.29 -0.45
N ARG A 417 -1.45 5.41 -0.77
CA ARG A 417 -0.89 6.76 -0.57
C ARG A 417 -0.61 7.05 0.90
N ARG A 418 -1.54 6.72 1.80
CA ARG A 418 -1.38 6.91 3.24
C ARG A 418 -0.23 6.07 3.83
N LEU A 419 0.03 4.88 3.25
CA LEU A 419 1.19 4.03 3.53
C LEU A 419 2.53 4.59 3.00
N GLY A 420 2.51 5.69 2.24
CA GLY A 420 3.71 6.31 1.70
C GLY A 420 4.33 5.54 0.53
N ASN A 421 3.55 4.76 -0.20
CA ASN A 421 4.03 3.98 -1.35
C ASN A 421 4.45 4.92 -2.49
N SER A 422 5.70 4.81 -2.97
CA SER A 422 6.28 5.69 -4.00
C SER A 422 5.93 5.27 -5.44
N ILE A 423 4.63 5.17 -5.72
CA ILE A 423 4.06 4.72 -6.99
C ILE A 423 3.86 5.88 -7.96
N ASP A 424 4.16 5.67 -9.24
CA ASP A 424 3.73 6.55 -10.32
C ASP A 424 2.24 6.30 -10.66
N TRP A 425 1.36 7.06 -10.02
CA TRP A 425 -0.09 6.89 -10.14
C TRP A 425 -0.65 7.20 -11.53
N GLU A 426 0.08 7.93 -12.38
CA GLU A 426 -0.32 8.15 -13.78
C GLU A 426 -0.26 6.85 -14.60
N ARG A 427 0.50 5.86 -14.12
CA ARG A 427 0.67 4.55 -14.75
C ARG A 427 -0.14 3.45 -14.08
N GLU A 428 -1.05 3.79 -13.18
CA GLU A 428 -1.95 2.82 -12.56
C GLU A 428 -2.73 2.06 -13.65
N ARG A 429 -2.84 0.73 -13.48
CA ARG A 429 -3.56 -0.15 -14.39
C ARG A 429 -4.76 -0.80 -13.73
N PHE A 430 -5.68 -1.26 -14.55
CA PHE A 430 -6.79 -2.09 -14.12
C PHE A 430 -6.89 -3.28 -15.07
N THR A 431 -7.09 -4.49 -14.55
CA THR A 431 -7.10 -5.69 -15.41
C THR A 431 -8.10 -5.63 -16.56
N MET A 432 -9.21 -4.89 -16.40
CA MET A 432 -10.20 -4.63 -17.46
C MET A 432 -10.17 -3.21 -18.03
N ASP A 433 -9.03 -2.49 -17.92
CA ASP A 433 -8.83 -1.28 -18.73
C ASP A 433 -8.68 -1.63 -20.23
N GLU A 434 -8.72 -0.61 -21.08
CA GLU A 434 -8.73 -0.79 -22.54
C GLU A 434 -7.48 -1.53 -23.04
N GLY A 435 -6.29 -1.13 -22.56
CA GLY A 435 -5.02 -1.72 -22.97
C GLY A 435 -4.90 -3.19 -22.57
N LEU A 436 -5.21 -3.50 -21.30
CA LEU A 436 -5.16 -4.88 -20.81
C LEU A 436 -6.25 -5.75 -21.42
N SER A 437 -7.46 -5.22 -21.64
CA SER A 437 -8.53 -5.94 -22.33
C SER A 437 -8.16 -6.29 -23.77
N ASN A 438 -7.42 -5.41 -24.46
CA ASN A 438 -6.88 -5.69 -25.79
C ASN A 438 -5.81 -6.78 -25.75
N ALA A 439 -4.91 -6.76 -24.74
CA ALA A 439 -3.93 -7.82 -24.53
C ALA A 439 -4.61 -9.19 -24.26
N VAL A 440 -5.66 -9.23 -23.44
CA VAL A 440 -6.41 -10.46 -23.15
C VAL A 440 -7.02 -11.06 -24.43
N LYS A 441 -7.66 -10.22 -25.27
CA LYS A 441 -8.21 -10.67 -26.56
C LYS A 441 -7.11 -11.20 -27.48
N GLU A 442 -5.97 -10.50 -27.55
CA GLU A 442 -4.82 -10.91 -28.37
C GLU A 442 -4.28 -12.28 -27.94
N VAL A 443 -4.09 -12.49 -26.64
CA VAL A 443 -3.61 -13.78 -26.10
C VAL A 443 -4.59 -14.90 -26.39
N PHE A 444 -5.89 -14.69 -26.17
CA PHE A 444 -6.89 -15.71 -26.43
C PHE A 444 -6.89 -16.15 -27.91
N VAL A 445 -6.91 -15.17 -28.82
CA VAL A 445 -6.96 -15.44 -30.26
C VAL A 445 -5.69 -16.18 -30.72
N ARG A 446 -4.50 -15.76 -30.26
CA ARG A 446 -3.23 -16.43 -30.62
C ARG A 446 -3.17 -17.86 -30.11
N LEU A 447 -3.48 -18.10 -28.83
CA LEU A 447 -3.45 -19.47 -28.31
C LEU A 447 -4.48 -20.37 -29.00
N HIS A 448 -5.63 -19.83 -29.39
CA HIS A 448 -6.62 -20.58 -30.16
C HIS A 448 -6.09 -20.92 -31.57
N GLU A 449 -5.47 -19.97 -32.26
CA GLU A 449 -4.83 -20.20 -33.56
C GLU A 449 -3.70 -21.23 -33.50
N GLU A 450 -2.98 -21.29 -32.38
CA GLU A 450 -1.93 -22.28 -32.10
C GLU A 450 -2.47 -23.64 -31.62
N GLY A 451 -3.79 -23.78 -31.43
CA GLY A 451 -4.42 -25.00 -30.92
C GLY A 451 -4.17 -25.25 -29.42
N LEU A 452 -3.63 -24.25 -28.71
CA LEU A 452 -3.42 -24.30 -27.26
C LEU A 452 -4.66 -23.89 -26.47
N ILE A 453 -5.58 -23.10 -27.05
CA ILE A 453 -6.94 -22.93 -26.54
C ILE A 453 -7.91 -23.77 -27.38
N TYR A 454 -8.76 -24.53 -26.70
CA TYR A 454 -9.81 -25.31 -27.33
C TYR A 454 -11.06 -25.34 -26.46
N ARG A 455 -12.20 -25.67 -27.08
CA ARG A 455 -13.49 -25.85 -26.40
C ARG A 455 -13.83 -27.33 -26.34
N GLY A 456 -14.31 -27.82 -25.21
CA GLY A 456 -14.73 -29.21 -25.07
C GLY A 456 -15.64 -29.45 -23.87
N LYS A 457 -16.41 -30.54 -23.92
CA LYS A 457 -17.24 -30.99 -22.81
C LYS A 457 -16.43 -31.91 -21.90
N ARG A 458 -16.16 -31.45 -20.67
CA ARG A 458 -15.42 -32.23 -19.67
C ARG A 458 -16.06 -32.06 -18.30
N LEU A 459 -15.65 -32.93 -17.39
CA LEU A 459 -16.05 -32.85 -15.99
C LEU A 459 -15.35 -31.64 -15.35
N VAL A 460 -16.14 -30.76 -14.75
CA VAL A 460 -15.64 -29.62 -13.98
C VAL A 460 -16.24 -29.64 -12.59
N ASN A 461 -15.56 -28.98 -11.66
CA ASN A 461 -16.15 -28.65 -10.38
C ASN A 461 -17.21 -27.56 -10.62
N TRP A 462 -18.48 -27.88 -10.39
CA TRP A 462 -19.62 -26.98 -10.61
C TRP A 462 -20.26 -26.57 -9.30
N ASP A 463 -20.45 -25.26 -9.12
CA ASP A 463 -21.23 -24.72 -8.00
C ASP A 463 -22.71 -24.59 -8.41
N PRO A 464 -23.61 -25.47 -7.94
CA PRO A 464 -25.02 -25.46 -8.32
C PRO A 464 -25.81 -24.29 -7.73
N LYS A 465 -25.21 -23.48 -6.86
CA LYS A 465 -25.83 -22.27 -6.30
C LYS A 465 -25.40 -21.02 -7.06
N LEU A 466 -24.11 -20.92 -7.41
CA LEU A 466 -23.57 -19.78 -8.15
C LEU A 466 -23.72 -19.94 -9.67
N HIS A 467 -23.99 -21.16 -10.13
CA HIS A 467 -24.14 -21.56 -11.53
C HIS A 467 -22.88 -21.26 -12.34
N THR A 468 -21.73 -21.68 -11.83
CA THR A 468 -20.44 -21.50 -12.51
C THR A 468 -19.53 -22.68 -12.26
N ALA A 469 -18.70 -22.98 -13.26
CA ALA A 469 -17.50 -23.78 -13.05
C ALA A 469 -16.56 -23.06 -12.06
N ILE A 470 -15.92 -23.85 -11.20
CA ILE A 470 -14.88 -23.40 -10.27
C ILE A 470 -13.62 -24.23 -10.50
N SER A 471 -12.45 -23.65 -10.25
CA SER A 471 -11.20 -24.40 -10.35
C SER A 471 -11.08 -25.43 -9.23
N ASP A 472 -10.35 -26.53 -9.44
CA ASP A 472 -9.99 -27.52 -8.40
C ASP A 472 -9.40 -26.87 -7.15
N LEU A 473 -8.80 -25.71 -7.32
CA LEU A 473 -8.10 -24.95 -6.28
C LEU A 473 -9.00 -23.95 -5.55
N GLU A 474 -10.22 -23.72 -6.05
CA GLU A 474 -11.29 -22.97 -5.37
C GLU A 474 -12.21 -23.90 -4.54
N VAL A 475 -11.89 -25.20 -4.50
CA VAL A 475 -12.62 -26.22 -3.74
C VAL A 475 -12.02 -26.41 -2.34
N GLU A 476 -12.84 -26.18 -1.32
CA GLU A 476 -12.54 -26.49 0.07
C GLU A 476 -13.07 -27.88 0.43
N ASN A 477 -12.17 -28.79 0.82
CA ASN A 477 -12.57 -30.10 1.29
C ASN A 477 -12.92 -30.08 2.78
N LYS A 478 -14.17 -30.42 3.13
CA LYS A 478 -14.65 -30.45 4.51
C LYS A 478 -14.93 -31.88 4.96
N GLU A 479 -14.41 -32.23 6.12
CA GLU A 479 -14.76 -33.49 6.79
C GLU A 479 -16.21 -33.44 7.27
N SER A 480 -16.96 -34.49 6.99
CA SER A 480 -18.35 -34.62 7.42
C SER A 480 -18.66 -36.08 7.73
N LYS A 481 -19.61 -36.31 8.65
CA LYS A 481 -20.11 -37.66 8.94
C LYS A 481 -21.21 -37.98 7.94
N GLY A 482 -21.07 -39.12 7.25
CA GLY A 482 -22.04 -39.61 6.28
C GLY A 482 -22.25 -41.11 6.39
N SER A 483 -22.66 -41.71 5.29
CA SER A 483 -22.91 -43.15 5.21
C SER A 483 -22.33 -43.73 3.93
N LEU A 484 -21.96 -45.00 4.00
CA LEU A 484 -21.60 -45.84 2.88
C LEU A 484 -22.71 -46.89 2.72
N TRP A 485 -23.49 -46.76 1.66
CA TRP A 485 -24.60 -47.63 1.33
C TRP A 485 -24.11 -48.81 0.50
N HIS A 486 -24.56 -50.01 0.85
CA HIS A 486 -24.24 -51.25 0.14
C HIS A 486 -25.48 -51.73 -0.61
N PHE A 487 -25.46 -51.66 -1.93
CA PHE A 487 -26.59 -51.98 -2.80
C PHE A 487 -26.33 -53.25 -3.60
N ARG A 488 -27.32 -54.13 -3.67
CA ARG A 488 -27.29 -55.35 -4.49
C ARG A 488 -27.69 -55.02 -5.92
N TYR A 489 -26.77 -55.23 -6.86
CA TYR A 489 -27.00 -55.13 -8.30
C TYR A 489 -27.13 -56.55 -8.86
N PRO A 490 -28.33 -56.98 -9.29
CA PRO A 490 -28.55 -58.32 -9.83
C PRO A 490 -27.67 -58.61 -11.05
N LEU A 491 -27.07 -59.80 -11.10
CA LEU A 491 -26.36 -60.31 -12.27
C LEU A 491 -27.38 -60.65 -13.36
N ALA A 492 -27.12 -60.20 -14.58
CA ALA A 492 -27.97 -60.50 -15.71
C ALA A 492 -27.75 -61.93 -16.24
N ASN A 493 -28.65 -62.39 -17.10
CA ASN A 493 -28.50 -63.64 -17.85
C ASN A 493 -28.29 -64.91 -16.99
N GLY A 494 -28.76 -64.91 -15.74
CA GLY A 494 -28.66 -66.06 -14.82
C GLY A 494 -27.24 -66.37 -14.34
N VAL A 495 -26.30 -65.45 -14.55
CA VAL A 495 -24.92 -65.56 -14.06
C VAL A 495 -24.90 -65.52 -12.54
N LYS A 496 -24.01 -66.30 -11.92
CA LYS A 496 -23.81 -66.31 -10.47
C LYS A 496 -22.35 -66.09 -10.13
N THR A 497 -22.09 -65.49 -8.97
CA THR A 497 -20.77 -65.38 -8.35
C THR A 497 -20.21 -66.77 -7.99
N ALA A 498 -18.91 -66.84 -7.65
CA ALA A 498 -18.28 -68.09 -7.23
C ALA A 498 -18.93 -68.71 -5.96
N ASP A 499 -19.49 -67.86 -5.09
CA ASP A 499 -20.26 -68.26 -3.89
C ASP A 499 -21.76 -68.46 -4.14
N GLY A 500 -22.20 -68.46 -5.42
CA GLY A 500 -23.56 -68.83 -5.83
C GLY A 500 -24.62 -67.73 -5.71
N LYS A 501 -24.23 -66.48 -5.46
CA LYS A 501 -25.13 -65.31 -5.45
C LYS A 501 -25.45 -64.87 -6.87
N ASP A 502 -26.65 -64.34 -7.06
CA ASP A 502 -27.14 -63.77 -8.32
C ASP A 502 -27.06 -62.24 -8.33
N TYR A 503 -26.20 -61.64 -7.51
CA TYR A 503 -25.98 -60.19 -7.44
C TYR A 503 -24.53 -59.85 -7.03
N LEU A 504 -24.12 -58.62 -7.33
CA LEU A 504 -22.94 -57.97 -6.75
C LEU A 504 -23.37 -56.93 -5.73
N VAL A 505 -22.57 -56.73 -4.69
CA VAL A 505 -22.81 -55.68 -3.70
C VAL A 505 -21.89 -54.50 -4.01
N VAL A 506 -22.47 -53.36 -4.38
CA VAL A 506 -21.76 -52.12 -4.69
C VAL A 506 -21.81 -51.19 -3.50
N ALA A 507 -20.66 -50.66 -3.08
CA ALA A 507 -20.59 -49.65 -2.04
C ALA A 507 -20.54 -48.24 -2.64
N THR A 508 -21.39 -47.31 -2.17
CA THR A 508 -21.40 -45.92 -2.64
C THR A 508 -21.76 -44.94 -1.53
N THR A 509 -21.21 -43.72 -1.60
CA THR A 509 -21.57 -42.57 -0.75
C THR A 509 -22.57 -41.63 -1.44
N ARG A 510 -22.89 -41.88 -2.72
CA ARG A 510 -23.80 -41.10 -3.54
C ARG A 510 -24.84 -42.00 -4.23
N PRO A 511 -25.87 -42.48 -3.51
CA PRO A 511 -26.94 -43.28 -4.10
C PRO A 511 -27.62 -42.62 -5.31
N GLU A 512 -27.82 -41.31 -5.30
CA GLU A 512 -28.50 -40.57 -6.37
C GLU A 512 -27.80 -40.64 -7.73
N THR A 513 -26.48 -40.83 -7.76
CA THR A 513 -25.72 -40.93 -9.02
C THR A 513 -25.87 -42.29 -9.66
N MET A 514 -26.41 -43.30 -8.97
CA MET A 514 -26.61 -44.64 -9.53
C MET A 514 -27.37 -44.62 -10.86
N LEU A 515 -28.30 -43.67 -11.04
CA LEU A 515 -29.10 -43.51 -12.26
C LEU A 515 -28.22 -43.30 -13.51
N GLY A 516 -27.00 -42.78 -13.32
CA GLY A 516 -26.01 -42.56 -14.36
C GLY A 516 -24.97 -43.68 -14.51
N ASP A 517 -25.08 -44.79 -13.78
CA ASP A 517 -24.05 -45.85 -13.80
C ASP A 517 -23.95 -46.48 -15.19
N THR A 518 -22.73 -46.63 -15.70
CA THR A 518 -22.48 -47.25 -17.01
C THR A 518 -21.58 -48.48 -16.94
N ALA A 519 -21.00 -48.77 -15.78
CA ALA A 519 -20.35 -50.04 -15.49
C ALA A 519 -20.29 -50.30 -13.99
N VAL A 520 -19.93 -51.53 -13.65
CA VAL A 520 -19.42 -51.90 -12.33
C VAL A 520 -17.97 -52.32 -12.48
N ALA A 521 -17.05 -51.75 -11.70
CA ALA A 521 -15.64 -52.09 -11.75
C ALA A 521 -15.23 -53.00 -10.60
N VAL A 522 -14.36 -53.95 -10.91
CA VAL A 522 -13.65 -54.82 -9.95
C VAL A 522 -12.16 -54.79 -10.25
N HIS A 523 -11.34 -55.08 -9.25
CA HIS A 523 -9.89 -55.14 -9.46
C HIS A 523 -9.53 -56.39 -10.33
N PRO A 524 -8.62 -56.29 -11.31
CA PRO A 524 -8.26 -57.41 -12.19
C PRO A 524 -7.77 -58.66 -11.44
N GLU A 525 -7.07 -58.45 -10.32
CA GLU A 525 -6.52 -59.51 -9.47
C GLU A 525 -7.45 -59.97 -8.33
N ASP A 526 -8.71 -59.51 -8.30
CA ASP A 526 -9.66 -59.96 -7.29
C ASP A 526 -10.31 -61.29 -7.68
N GLU A 527 -9.76 -62.38 -7.14
CA GLU A 527 -10.21 -63.75 -7.38
C GLU A 527 -11.71 -63.96 -7.13
N ARG A 528 -12.34 -63.14 -6.26
CA ARG A 528 -13.79 -63.21 -5.97
C ARG A 528 -14.66 -62.90 -7.20
N TYR A 529 -14.16 -62.03 -8.08
CA TYR A 529 -14.94 -61.43 -9.17
C TYR A 529 -14.35 -61.65 -10.57
N GLN A 530 -13.14 -62.23 -10.69
CA GLN A 530 -12.48 -62.47 -11.98
C GLN A 530 -13.36 -63.16 -13.02
N SER A 531 -14.16 -64.17 -12.62
CA SER A 531 -15.05 -64.90 -13.52
C SER A 531 -16.23 -64.07 -14.06
N LEU A 532 -16.47 -62.89 -13.47
CA LEU A 532 -17.57 -61.98 -13.81
C LEU A 532 -17.14 -60.85 -14.74
N ILE A 533 -15.84 -60.66 -14.97
CA ILE A 533 -15.33 -59.64 -15.90
C ILE A 533 -15.88 -59.92 -17.31
N GLY A 534 -16.45 -58.88 -17.94
CA GLY A 534 -17.12 -58.97 -19.23
C GLY A 534 -18.56 -59.50 -19.20
N LYS A 535 -19.10 -59.84 -18.01
CA LYS A 535 -20.54 -60.09 -17.82
C LYS A 535 -21.28 -58.79 -17.52
N THR A 536 -22.60 -58.84 -17.36
CA THR A 536 -23.46 -57.67 -17.10
C THR A 536 -24.24 -57.81 -15.80
N VAL A 537 -24.56 -56.67 -15.19
CA VAL A 537 -25.55 -56.55 -14.11
C VAL A 537 -26.75 -55.73 -14.61
N VAL A 538 -27.91 -55.96 -14.02
CA VAL A 538 -29.08 -55.10 -14.20
C VAL A 538 -29.01 -53.99 -13.16
N LEU A 539 -28.87 -52.74 -13.62
CA LEU A 539 -28.92 -51.55 -12.80
C LEU A 539 -30.34 -51.40 -12.20
N PRO A 540 -30.52 -51.53 -10.87
CA PRO A 540 -31.84 -51.46 -10.25
C PRO A 540 -32.50 -50.08 -10.46
N LEU A 541 -33.82 -50.00 -10.40
CA LEU A 541 -34.64 -48.80 -10.64
C LEU A 541 -34.62 -48.27 -12.09
N ALA A 542 -33.45 -48.19 -12.73
CA ALA A 542 -33.29 -47.78 -14.12
C ALA A 542 -33.51 -48.93 -15.12
N ASN A 543 -33.46 -50.19 -14.64
CA ASN A 543 -33.62 -51.42 -15.42
C ASN A 543 -32.72 -51.46 -16.68
N ARG A 544 -31.45 -51.05 -16.52
CA ARG A 544 -30.46 -50.96 -17.60
C ARG A 544 -29.38 -52.02 -17.39
N GLU A 545 -29.06 -52.81 -18.42
CA GLU A 545 -27.90 -53.71 -18.35
C GLU A 545 -26.60 -52.93 -18.52
N ILE A 546 -25.66 -53.09 -17.57
CA ILE A 546 -24.34 -52.45 -17.59
C ILE A 546 -23.22 -53.49 -17.40
N PRO A 547 -22.07 -53.33 -18.06
CA PRO A 547 -20.95 -54.26 -17.99
C PRO A 547 -20.22 -54.26 -16.65
N ILE A 548 -19.61 -55.40 -16.33
CA ILE A 548 -18.60 -55.55 -15.27
C ILE A 548 -17.22 -55.45 -15.92
N ILE A 549 -16.44 -54.46 -15.53
CA ILE A 549 -15.10 -54.16 -16.08
C ILE A 549 -14.01 -54.40 -15.05
N ALA A 550 -12.78 -54.57 -15.53
CA ALA A 550 -11.59 -54.72 -14.69
C ALA A 550 -10.74 -53.44 -14.73
N ASP A 551 -10.46 -52.82 -13.59
CA ASP A 551 -9.63 -51.61 -13.51
C ASP A 551 -8.83 -51.56 -12.19
N GLU A 552 -7.54 -51.19 -12.28
CA GLU A 552 -6.62 -51.12 -11.12
C GLU A 552 -6.96 -49.98 -10.14
N TYR A 553 -7.82 -49.03 -10.53
CA TYR A 553 -8.35 -48.01 -9.61
C TYR A 553 -9.12 -48.60 -8.42
N VAL A 554 -9.70 -49.80 -8.58
CA VAL A 554 -10.51 -50.43 -7.55
C VAL A 554 -9.66 -51.02 -6.42
N ASP A 555 -9.77 -50.48 -5.21
CA ASP A 555 -9.19 -51.10 -4.03
C ASP A 555 -9.98 -52.36 -3.63
N ARG A 556 -9.28 -53.50 -3.59
CA ARG A 556 -9.85 -54.82 -3.23
C ARG A 556 -10.38 -54.86 -1.79
N GLU A 557 -9.76 -54.09 -0.89
CA GLU A 557 -10.06 -54.10 0.55
C GLU A 557 -11.12 -53.07 0.93
N PHE A 558 -11.36 -52.05 0.09
CA PHE A 558 -12.36 -51.02 0.35
C PHE A 558 -13.79 -51.49 0.05
N GLY A 559 -14.67 -51.39 1.06
CA GLY A 559 -16.07 -51.82 0.94
C GLY A 559 -16.18 -53.30 0.60
N THR A 560 -16.64 -53.60 -0.62
CA THR A 560 -16.79 -54.97 -1.14
C THR A 560 -15.74 -55.34 -2.18
N GLY A 561 -14.86 -54.41 -2.59
CA GLY A 561 -14.01 -54.56 -3.77
C GLY A 561 -14.75 -54.39 -5.11
N VAL A 562 -15.98 -53.87 -5.06
CA VAL A 562 -16.85 -53.61 -6.22
C VAL A 562 -17.35 -52.16 -6.19
N VAL A 563 -17.07 -51.40 -7.24
CA VAL A 563 -17.34 -49.97 -7.33
C VAL A 563 -18.28 -49.67 -8.49
N LYS A 564 -19.31 -48.84 -8.29
CA LYS A 564 -20.10 -48.31 -9.41
C LYS A 564 -19.28 -47.29 -10.19
N ILE A 565 -19.37 -47.31 -11.51
CA ILE A 565 -18.71 -46.33 -12.37
C ILE A 565 -19.77 -45.42 -12.97
N THR A 566 -19.72 -44.14 -12.58
CA THR A 566 -20.65 -43.10 -13.03
C THR A 566 -19.88 -41.93 -13.67
N PRO A 567 -19.38 -42.09 -14.92
CA PRO A 567 -18.38 -41.19 -15.50
C PRO A 567 -18.78 -39.70 -15.58
N ALA A 568 -20.07 -39.39 -15.58
CA ALA A 568 -20.56 -38.01 -15.69
C ALA A 568 -20.62 -37.25 -14.36
N HIS A 569 -20.34 -37.88 -13.20
CA HIS A 569 -20.60 -37.30 -11.87
C HIS A 569 -19.48 -37.50 -10.84
N ASP A 570 -18.35 -38.10 -11.23
CA ASP A 570 -17.18 -38.28 -10.37
C ASP A 570 -15.89 -38.27 -11.21
N PHE A 571 -14.84 -37.58 -10.74
CA PHE A 571 -13.59 -37.41 -11.50
C PHE A 571 -12.81 -38.70 -11.67
N ASN A 572 -12.83 -39.60 -10.69
CA ASN A 572 -12.14 -40.87 -10.81
C ASN A 572 -12.92 -41.80 -11.74
N ASP A 573 -14.25 -41.85 -11.59
CA ASP A 573 -15.12 -42.62 -12.49
C ASP A 573 -15.05 -42.09 -13.94
N TYR A 574 -14.84 -40.79 -14.13
CA TYR A 574 -14.63 -40.16 -15.44
C TYR A 574 -13.35 -40.67 -16.11
N GLU A 575 -12.25 -40.77 -15.37
CA GLU A 575 -10.99 -41.30 -15.89
C GLU A 575 -11.06 -42.82 -16.15
N VAL A 576 -11.76 -43.59 -15.30
CA VAL A 576 -12.09 -45.01 -15.59
C VAL A 576 -12.94 -45.09 -16.86
N GLY A 577 -13.98 -44.27 -16.98
CA GLY A 577 -14.86 -44.21 -18.13
C GLY A 577 -14.11 -43.93 -19.43
N LYS A 578 -13.12 -43.02 -19.41
CA LYS A 578 -12.22 -42.79 -20.54
C LYS A 578 -11.38 -44.01 -20.90
N ARG A 579 -10.73 -44.64 -19.92
CA ARG A 579 -9.88 -45.83 -20.16
C ARG A 579 -10.66 -46.97 -20.82
N HIS A 580 -11.93 -47.14 -20.45
CA HIS A 580 -12.81 -48.22 -20.92
C HIS A 580 -13.80 -47.80 -22.01
N SER A 581 -13.71 -46.58 -22.53
CA SER A 581 -14.63 -46.06 -23.57
C SER A 581 -16.11 -46.15 -23.18
N LEU A 582 -16.44 -45.90 -21.90
CA LEU A 582 -17.80 -45.98 -21.39
C LEU A 582 -18.64 -44.75 -21.76
N PRO A 583 -19.96 -44.92 -22.00
CA PRO A 583 -20.88 -43.79 -22.09
C PRO A 583 -20.89 -42.97 -20.80
N MET A 584 -21.03 -41.66 -20.94
CA MET A 584 -21.16 -40.73 -19.82
C MET A 584 -22.62 -40.27 -19.74
N VAL A 585 -23.35 -40.80 -18.75
CA VAL A 585 -24.78 -40.53 -18.57
C VAL A 585 -24.97 -39.42 -17.54
N ASN A 586 -25.18 -38.20 -18.01
CA ASN A 586 -25.47 -37.06 -17.15
C ASN A 586 -26.94 -37.07 -16.70
N VAL A 587 -27.17 -37.29 -15.40
CA VAL A 587 -28.51 -37.36 -14.79
C VAL A 587 -28.85 -36.12 -13.97
N LEU A 588 -27.92 -35.17 -13.83
CA LEU A 588 -28.11 -33.96 -13.03
C LEU A 588 -28.26 -32.73 -13.93
N THR A 589 -29.13 -31.81 -13.51
CA THR A 589 -29.24 -30.47 -14.09
C THR A 589 -28.15 -29.57 -13.52
N LEU A 590 -28.00 -28.35 -14.03
CA LEU A 590 -27.08 -27.36 -13.46
C LEU A 590 -27.45 -26.92 -12.03
N ASN A 591 -28.70 -27.13 -11.60
CA ASN A 591 -29.13 -26.94 -10.20
C ASN A 591 -28.78 -28.15 -9.31
N ALA A 592 -28.25 -29.21 -9.93
CA ALA A 592 -28.07 -30.52 -9.33
C ALA A 592 -29.37 -31.20 -8.90
N ASP A 593 -30.45 -30.96 -9.66
CA ASP A 593 -31.69 -31.74 -9.60
C ASP A 593 -31.62 -32.90 -10.61
N ILE A 594 -32.40 -33.95 -10.40
CA ILE A 594 -32.49 -35.07 -11.36
C ILE A 594 -33.16 -34.59 -12.65
N ARG A 595 -32.53 -34.84 -13.80
CA ARG A 595 -33.05 -34.49 -15.13
C ARG A 595 -34.32 -35.25 -15.48
N ASP A 596 -35.15 -34.65 -16.33
CA ASP A 596 -36.24 -35.36 -17.00
C ASP A 596 -35.72 -36.40 -18.00
N GLU A 597 -34.68 -36.03 -18.74
CA GLU A 597 -33.99 -36.85 -19.74
C GLU A 597 -32.48 -36.78 -19.52
N ALA A 598 -31.82 -37.94 -19.50
CA ALA A 598 -30.38 -38.02 -19.36
C ALA A 598 -29.68 -37.49 -20.61
N GLU A 599 -28.58 -36.77 -20.40
CA GLU A 599 -27.70 -36.36 -21.49
C GLU A 599 -26.60 -37.40 -21.65
N ILE A 600 -26.41 -37.91 -22.89
CA ILE A 600 -25.51 -39.04 -23.18
C ILE A 600 -24.32 -38.55 -23.98
N ILE A 601 -23.14 -38.59 -23.37
CA ILE A 601 -21.90 -38.05 -23.93
C ILE A 601 -20.88 -39.18 -24.09
N GLY A 602 -20.16 -39.19 -25.21
CA GLY A 602 -19.03 -40.08 -25.46
C GLY A 602 -17.76 -39.60 -24.76
N THR A 603 -16.73 -40.45 -24.71
CA THR A 603 -15.43 -40.07 -24.13
C THR A 603 -14.70 -38.97 -24.89
N ASP A 604 -15.14 -38.66 -26.11
CA ASP A 604 -14.68 -37.54 -26.94
C ASP A 604 -15.40 -36.21 -26.61
N GLY A 605 -16.33 -36.21 -25.65
CA GLY A 605 -17.10 -35.04 -25.25
C GLY A 605 -18.27 -34.70 -26.17
N LYS A 606 -18.60 -35.56 -27.15
CA LYS A 606 -19.71 -35.33 -28.08
C LYS A 606 -20.95 -36.16 -27.72
N PRO A 607 -22.15 -35.77 -28.17
CA PRO A 607 -23.34 -36.61 -28.02
C PRO A 607 -23.12 -38.01 -28.60
N LEU A 608 -23.34 -39.04 -27.79
CA LEU A 608 -23.18 -40.43 -28.20
C LEU A 608 -24.49 -40.96 -28.79
N ALA A 609 -24.53 -41.14 -30.11
CA ALA A 609 -25.66 -41.76 -30.77
C ALA A 609 -25.72 -43.28 -30.49
N GLY A 610 -26.93 -43.82 -30.30
CA GLY A 610 -27.16 -45.26 -30.19
C GLY A 610 -27.03 -45.86 -28.79
N TYR A 611 -26.89 -45.04 -27.74
CA TYR A 611 -26.97 -45.47 -26.34
C TYR A 611 -28.14 -44.76 -25.64
N GLU A 612 -29.01 -45.53 -24.99
CA GLU A 612 -30.20 -45.00 -24.30
C GLU A 612 -30.10 -45.21 -22.78
N ALA A 613 -30.45 -44.17 -22.02
CA ALA A 613 -30.48 -44.21 -20.56
C ALA A 613 -31.70 -43.43 -20.04
N THR A 614 -32.84 -44.11 -19.91
CA THR A 614 -34.06 -43.50 -19.39
C THR A 614 -33.98 -43.27 -17.87
N ILE A 615 -34.32 -42.06 -17.43
CA ILE A 615 -34.48 -41.74 -16.00
C ILE A 615 -35.91 -42.11 -15.57
N PRO A 616 -36.14 -42.89 -14.50
CA PRO A 616 -37.49 -43.25 -14.07
C PRO A 616 -38.30 -42.02 -13.63
N ALA A 617 -39.59 -41.98 -13.98
CA ALA A 617 -40.46 -40.81 -13.78
C ALA A 617 -40.51 -40.32 -12.33
N ASP A 618 -40.48 -41.26 -11.37
CA ASP A 618 -40.57 -40.97 -9.94
C ASP A 618 -39.38 -40.18 -9.37
N TYR A 619 -38.25 -40.09 -10.10
CA TYR A 619 -37.07 -39.33 -9.68
C TYR A 619 -36.89 -38.01 -10.41
N ARG A 620 -37.56 -37.81 -11.55
CA ARG A 620 -37.38 -36.63 -12.39
C ARG A 620 -37.78 -35.36 -11.64
N GLY A 621 -36.93 -34.33 -11.71
CA GLY A 621 -37.13 -33.05 -11.03
C GLY A 621 -36.90 -33.06 -9.52
N LEU A 622 -36.51 -34.19 -8.92
CA LEU A 622 -36.16 -34.21 -7.50
C LEU A 622 -34.80 -33.55 -7.26
N GLU A 623 -34.70 -32.79 -6.18
CA GLU A 623 -33.41 -32.32 -5.66
C GLU A 623 -32.54 -33.53 -5.26
N ARG A 624 -31.23 -33.50 -5.55
CA ARG A 624 -30.32 -34.65 -5.39
C ARG A 624 -30.34 -35.32 -4.02
N PHE A 625 -30.41 -34.58 -2.91
CA PHE A 625 -30.47 -35.18 -1.58
C PHE A 625 -31.85 -35.77 -1.27
N ALA A 626 -32.93 -35.19 -1.82
CA ALA A 626 -34.24 -35.80 -1.80
C ALA A 626 -34.28 -37.10 -2.64
N ALA A 627 -33.68 -37.09 -3.83
CA ALA A 627 -33.52 -38.26 -4.68
C ALA A 627 -32.72 -39.36 -3.99
N ARG A 628 -31.61 -39.00 -3.31
CA ARG A 628 -30.81 -39.92 -2.49
C ARG A 628 -31.67 -40.66 -1.46
N LYS A 629 -32.47 -39.91 -0.67
CA LYS A 629 -33.34 -40.51 0.35
C LYS A 629 -34.38 -41.44 -0.26
N LYS A 630 -34.99 -41.03 -1.37
CA LYS A 630 -35.99 -41.84 -2.07
C LYS A 630 -35.38 -43.12 -2.65
N ILE A 631 -34.24 -43.04 -3.31
CA ILE A 631 -33.53 -44.21 -3.87
C ILE A 631 -33.19 -45.21 -2.77
N VAL A 632 -32.66 -44.76 -1.63
CA VAL A 632 -32.37 -45.67 -0.50
C VAL A 632 -33.65 -46.38 -0.03
N ALA A 633 -34.75 -45.65 0.12
CA ALA A 633 -36.04 -46.23 0.53
C ALA A 633 -36.60 -47.24 -0.50
N ASP A 634 -36.46 -46.95 -1.79
CA ASP A 634 -36.92 -47.84 -2.85
C ASP A 634 -36.05 -49.12 -2.94
N PHE A 635 -34.73 -49.00 -2.73
CA PHE A 635 -33.83 -50.16 -2.62
C PHE A 635 -34.16 -51.04 -1.40
N GLU A 636 -34.49 -50.43 -0.26
CA GLU A 636 -34.95 -51.15 0.92
C GLU A 636 -36.28 -51.87 0.66
N ALA A 637 -37.25 -51.20 0.03
CA ALA A 637 -38.54 -51.77 -0.33
C ALA A 637 -38.42 -52.95 -1.32
N LEU A 638 -37.43 -52.91 -2.20
CA LEU A 638 -37.10 -53.99 -3.14
C LEU A 638 -36.25 -55.11 -2.52
N GLY A 639 -35.81 -54.98 -1.26
CA GLY A 639 -34.90 -55.93 -0.61
C GLY A 639 -33.49 -55.96 -1.20
N LEU A 640 -33.09 -54.89 -1.89
CA LEU A 640 -31.79 -54.74 -2.55
C LEU A 640 -30.79 -53.92 -1.74
N LEU A 641 -31.22 -53.30 -0.63
CA LEU A 641 -30.30 -52.70 0.34
C LEU A 641 -29.68 -53.80 1.22
N ASP A 642 -28.35 -53.94 1.18
CA ASP A 642 -27.62 -54.97 1.93
C ASP A 642 -27.30 -54.48 3.36
N GLU A 643 -26.63 -53.33 3.47
CA GLU A 643 -26.30 -52.69 4.74
C GLU A 643 -26.00 -51.18 4.56
N ILE A 644 -26.05 -50.42 5.67
CA ILE A 644 -25.62 -49.01 5.74
C ILE A 644 -24.56 -48.91 6.82
N LYS A 645 -23.35 -48.48 6.45
CA LYS A 645 -22.25 -48.27 7.38
C LYS A 645 -21.97 -46.76 7.58
N PRO A 646 -21.74 -46.29 8.81
CA PRO A 646 -21.22 -44.93 9.03
C PRO A 646 -19.88 -44.76 8.31
N HIS A 647 -19.67 -43.62 7.67
CA HIS A 647 -18.44 -43.35 6.93
C HIS A 647 -18.06 -41.87 7.00
N ASP A 648 -16.76 -41.61 7.11
CA ASP A 648 -16.20 -40.27 7.16
C ASP A 648 -15.99 -39.78 5.73
N LEU A 649 -16.72 -38.73 5.36
CA LEU A 649 -16.69 -38.16 4.02
C LEU A 649 -15.80 -36.92 4.01
N LYS A 650 -15.00 -36.80 2.96
CA LYS A 650 -14.33 -35.56 2.58
C LYS A 650 -15.10 -34.95 1.42
N VAL A 651 -16.02 -34.04 1.73
CA VAL A 651 -16.94 -33.46 0.74
C VAL A 651 -16.36 -32.15 0.20
N PRO A 652 -16.29 -31.96 -1.12
CA PRO A 652 -15.84 -30.72 -1.73
C PRO A 652 -16.94 -29.64 -1.59
N TYR A 653 -16.57 -28.46 -1.12
CA TYR A 653 -17.41 -27.26 -1.05
C TYR A 653 -16.75 -26.13 -1.83
N GLY A 654 -17.56 -25.26 -2.43
CA GLY A 654 -17.03 -24.02 -2.97
C GLY A 654 -16.58 -23.11 -1.82
N ASP A 655 -15.39 -22.53 -1.91
CA ASP A 655 -14.85 -21.54 -0.96
C ASP A 655 -15.84 -20.38 -0.69
N ARG A 656 -16.69 -20.11 -1.69
CA ARG A 656 -17.59 -18.97 -1.78
C ARG A 656 -19.07 -19.31 -1.71
N GLY A 657 -19.53 -20.30 -2.47
CA GLY A 657 -20.95 -20.67 -2.50
C GLY A 657 -21.44 -21.32 -1.21
N GLY A 658 -20.54 -21.99 -0.48
CA GLY A 658 -20.82 -22.68 0.77
C GLY A 658 -21.70 -23.93 0.61
N VAL A 659 -21.86 -24.42 -0.62
CA VAL A 659 -22.62 -25.64 -0.95
C VAL A 659 -21.67 -26.75 -1.43
N PRO A 660 -22.07 -28.03 -1.30
CA PRO A 660 -21.33 -29.14 -1.91
C PRO A 660 -21.24 -28.94 -3.42
N ILE A 661 -20.03 -29.11 -3.94
CA ILE A 661 -19.70 -28.98 -5.37
C ILE A 661 -20.03 -30.26 -6.09
N GLU A 662 -20.53 -30.12 -7.31
CA GLU A 662 -20.90 -31.23 -8.17
C GLU A 662 -19.87 -31.38 -9.29
N PRO A 663 -19.26 -32.56 -9.47
CA PRO A 663 -18.59 -32.87 -10.72
C PRO A 663 -19.64 -32.92 -11.84
N MET A 664 -19.54 -32.01 -12.81
CA MET A 664 -20.55 -31.82 -13.85
C MET A 664 -19.93 -31.76 -15.24
N LEU A 665 -20.53 -32.43 -16.22
CA LEU A 665 -20.15 -32.29 -17.62
C LEU A 665 -20.66 -30.95 -18.16
N THR A 666 -19.74 -30.05 -18.52
CA THR A 666 -20.09 -28.76 -19.12
C THR A 666 -19.18 -28.43 -20.29
N ASP A 667 -19.72 -27.69 -21.28
CA ASP A 667 -18.93 -27.13 -22.37
C ASP A 667 -18.11 -25.95 -21.85
N GLN A 668 -16.79 -26.08 -21.88
CA GLN A 668 -15.88 -25.04 -21.36
C GLN A 668 -14.70 -24.84 -22.30
N TRP A 669 -14.03 -23.70 -22.15
CA TRP A 669 -12.78 -23.37 -22.80
C TRP A 669 -11.60 -23.75 -21.91
N TYR A 670 -10.57 -24.35 -22.52
CA TYR A 670 -9.38 -24.83 -21.82
C TYR A 670 -8.11 -24.29 -22.47
N VAL A 671 -7.09 -24.07 -21.66
CA VAL A 671 -5.70 -23.91 -22.11
C VAL A 671 -4.97 -25.23 -21.92
N SER A 672 -4.35 -25.73 -23.00
CA SER A 672 -3.35 -26.81 -22.97
C SER A 672 -2.07 -26.28 -22.33
N VAL A 673 -1.91 -26.56 -21.04
CA VAL A 673 -0.85 -25.93 -20.23
C VAL A 673 0.47 -26.69 -20.29
N LYS A 674 0.45 -28.00 -20.59
CA LYS A 674 1.66 -28.84 -20.53
C LYS A 674 2.82 -28.29 -21.39
N PRO A 675 2.61 -27.88 -22.66
CA PRO A 675 3.70 -27.30 -23.46
C PRO A 675 4.25 -25.98 -22.87
N LEU A 676 3.40 -25.19 -22.21
CA LEU A 676 3.79 -23.93 -21.56
C LEU A 676 4.54 -24.20 -20.24
N ALA A 677 4.09 -25.20 -19.50
CA ALA A 677 4.65 -25.60 -18.22
C ALA A 677 6.08 -26.14 -18.38
N ASP A 678 6.35 -26.94 -19.41
CA ASP A 678 7.69 -27.48 -19.68
C ASP A 678 8.74 -26.36 -19.85
N VAL A 679 8.39 -25.28 -20.56
CA VAL A 679 9.26 -24.11 -20.74
C VAL A 679 9.47 -23.36 -19.42
N ALA A 680 8.39 -23.20 -18.65
CA ALA A 680 8.41 -22.51 -17.36
C ALA A 680 9.22 -23.26 -16.30
N ILE A 681 9.07 -24.59 -16.21
CA ILE A 681 9.85 -25.46 -15.32
C ILE A 681 11.34 -25.30 -15.61
N LYS A 682 11.72 -25.38 -16.89
CA LYS A 682 13.12 -25.27 -17.30
C LYS A 682 13.75 -23.93 -16.91
N ALA A 683 13.02 -22.81 -17.02
CA ALA A 683 13.53 -21.50 -16.61
C ALA A 683 13.90 -21.43 -15.12
N VAL A 684 13.15 -22.12 -14.26
CA VAL A 684 13.44 -22.22 -12.83
C VAL A 684 14.57 -23.23 -12.58
N GLU A 685 14.59 -24.37 -13.27
CA GLU A 685 15.66 -25.38 -13.15
C GLU A 685 17.03 -24.83 -13.59
N ASP A 686 17.06 -24.03 -14.66
CA ASP A 686 18.27 -23.40 -15.20
C ASP A 686 18.72 -22.16 -14.39
N GLY A 687 17.91 -21.72 -13.42
CA GLY A 687 18.20 -20.58 -12.56
C GLY A 687 18.00 -19.20 -13.21
N GLU A 688 17.31 -19.13 -14.36
CA GLU A 688 16.89 -17.86 -14.96
C GLU A 688 15.85 -17.13 -14.08
N ILE A 689 15.10 -17.88 -13.27
CA ILE A 689 14.19 -17.39 -12.23
C ILE A 689 14.59 -17.98 -10.89
N GLN A 690 14.87 -17.14 -9.89
CA GLN A 690 15.29 -17.57 -8.56
C GLN A 690 14.20 -17.36 -7.51
N PHE A 691 13.89 -18.39 -6.70
CA PHE A 691 12.98 -18.24 -5.57
C PHE A 691 13.74 -17.95 -4.28
N VAL A 692 13.27 -16.96 -3.52
CA VAL A 692 13.80 -16.61 -2.21
C VAL A 692 12.67 -16.70 -1.18
N PRO A 693 12.74 -17.60 -0.18
CA PRO A 693 13.74 -18.66 0.00
C PRO A 693 13.63 -19.81 -1.01
N LYS A 694 14.76 -20.47 -1.28
CA LYS A 694 14.89 -21.55 -2.29
C LYS A 694 13.93 -22.73 -2.11
N GLN A 695 13.50 -23.01 -0.89
CA GLN A 695 12.57 -24.13 -0.59
C GLN A 695 11.24 -24.06 -1.36
N TYR A 696 10.82 -22.86 -1.81
CA TYR A 696 9.58 -22.70 -2.58
C TYR A 696 9.68 -23.18 -4.03
N GLU A 697 10.90 -23.44 -4.55
CA GLU A 697 11.09 -24.14 -5.83
C GLU A 697 10.45 -25.54 -5.79
N ASN A 698 10.61 -26.27 -4.68
CA ASN A 698 10.01 -27.61 -4.54
C ASN A 698 8.48 -27.56 -4.59
N LEU A 699 7.89 -26.54 -3.98
CA LEU A 699 6.45 -26.32 -4.06
C LEU A 699 6.06 -26.04 -5.52
N TYR A 700 6.73 -25.09 -6.18
CA TYR A 700 6.50 -24.78 -7.58
C TYR A 700 6.58 -26.03 -8.49
N PHE A 701 7.66 -26.83 -8.38
CA PHE A 701 7.85 -28.02 -9.21
C PHE A 701 6.81 -29.11 -8.96
N SER A 702 6.43 -29.33 -7.70
CA SER A 702 5.38 -30.31 -7.36
C SER A 702 4.08 -30.00 -8.08
N TRP A 703 3.73 -28.72 -8.20
CA TRP A 703 2.51 -28.33 -8.90
C TRP A 703 2.66 -28.33 -10.42
N MET A 704 3.79 -27.84 -10.93
CA MET A 704 3.98 -27.66 -12.37
C MET A 704 4.14 -28.98 -13.11
N ARG A 705 4.71 -30.02 -12.48
CA ARG A 705 4.93 -31.32 -13.13
C ARG A 705 3.64 -32.14 -13.32
N ASP A 706 2.65 -31.93 -12.44
CA ASP A 706 1.36 -32.65 -12.46
C ASP A 706 0.21 -31.77 -12.98
N ILE A 707 0.53 -30.61 -13.58
CA ILE A 707 -0.46 -29.62 -13.99
C ILE A 707 -1.42 -30.15 -15.07
N GLN A 708 -2.72 -29.93 -14.87
CA GLN A 708 -3.78 -30.31 -15.80
C GLN A 708 -4.23 -29.12 -16.66
N ASP A 709 -4.85 -29.41 -17.80
CA ASP A 709 -5.44 -28.39 -18.68
C ASP A 709 -6.35 -27.44 -17.91
N TRP A 710 -6.11 -26.15 -18.09
CA TRP A 710 -6.72 -25.12 -17.27
C TRP A 710 -8.05 -24.68 -17.88
N CYS A 711 -9.15 -24.92 -17.15
CA CYS A 711 -10.47 -24.37 -17.48
C CYS A 711 -10.48 -22.84 -17.33
N ILE A 712 -10.60 -22.12 -18.44
CA ILE A 712 -10.52 -20.65 -18.50
C ILE A 712 -11.87 -19.95 -18.66
N SER A 713 -12.95 -20.64 -18.96
CA SER A 713 -14.29 -20.03 -19.01
C SER A 713 -14.98 -20.04 -17.64
N ARG A 714 -15.83 -19.04 -17.41
CA ARG A 714 -16.64 -18.85 -16.21
C ARG A 714 -18.01 -18.27 -16.60
N GLN A 715 -19.07 -18.79 -15.99
CA GLN A 715 -20.46 -18.38 -16.25
C GLN A 715 -20.85 -17.17 -15.38
N LEU A 716 -19.97 -16.16 -15.35
CA LEU A 716 -20.13 -14.94 -14.59
C LEU A 716 -20.53 -13.80 -15.53
N TRP A 717 -21.07 -12.70 -14.97
CA TRP A 717 -21.37 -11.51 -15.76
C TRP A 717 -20.20 -10.52 -15.76
N TRP A 718 -19.36 -10.57 -14.73
CA TRP A 718 -18.19 -9.71 -14.56
C TRP A 718 -16.88 -10.41 -14.91
N GLY A 719 -16.17 -9.88 -15.91
CA GLY A 719 -14.92 -10.40 -16.42
C GLY A 719 -14.75 -10.06 -17.90
N HIS A 720 -13.62 -10.49 -18.49
CA HIS A 720 -13.40 -10.33 -19.92
C HIS A 720 -14.27 -11.32 -20.70
N ARG A 721 -15.20 -10.84 -21.53
CA ARG A 721 -15.98 -11.72 -22.41
C ARG A 721 -15.06 -12.51 -23.34
N ILE A 722 -15.34 -13.79 -23.49
CA ILE A 722 -14.58 -14.66 -24.39
C ILE A 722 -14.75 -14.14 -25.83
N PRO A 723 -13.66 -13.93 -26.58
CA PRO A 723 -13.72 -13.43 -27.96
C PRO A 723 -13.98 -14.59 -28.93
N ALA A 724 -15.12 -15.26 -28.75
CA ALA A 724 -15.67 -16.29 -29.62
C ALA A 724 -17.13 -15.97 -29.97
N TRP A 725 -17.57 -16.31 -31.18
CA TRP A 725 -18.93 -16.06 -31.69
C TRP A 725 -19.54 -17.37 -32.19
N TYR A 726 -20.85 -17.48 -32.03
CA TYR A 726 -21.66 -18.61 -32.47
C TYR A 726 -22.68 -18.16 -33.50
N ASP A 727 -22.89 -18.97 -34.54
CA ASP A 727 -24.07 -18.86 -35.41
C ASP A 727 -25.26 -19.66 -34.82
N ALA A 728 -26.39 -19.65 -35.54
CA ALA A 728 -27.61 -20.34 -35.11
C ALA A 728 -27.45 -21.88 -35.09
N GLU A 729 -26.52 -22.42 -35.89
CA GLU A 729 -26.17 -23.83 -35.97
C GLU A 729 -25.17 -24.27 -34.89
N GLY A 730 -24.59 -23.32 -34.14
CA GLY A 730 -23.64 -23.56 -33.07
C GLY A 730 -22.18 -23.71 -33.52
N ASN A 731 -21.85 -23.31 -34.75
CA ASN A 731 -20.45 -23.24 -35.19
C ASN A 731 -19.72 -22.12 -34.43
N VAL A 732 -18.44 -22.34 -34.13
CA VAL A 732 -17.63 -21.43 -33.30
C VAL A 732 -16.61 -20.68 -34.14
N TYR A 733 -16.59 -19.36 -34.00
CA TYR A 733 -15.67 -18.46 -34.72
C TYR A 733 -14.89 -17.59 -33.73
N VAL A 734 -13.55 -17.56 -33.83
CA VAL A 734 -12.68 -16.84 -32.88
C VAL A 734 -11.88 -15.74 -33.59
N ALA A 735 -12.04 -14.51 -33.11
CA ALA A 735 -11.29 -13.32 -33.56
C ALA A 735 -11.36 -12.21 -32.49
N ARG A 736 -10.72 -11.05 -32.67
CA ARG A 736 -10.68 -9.99 -31.63
C ARG A 736 -11.99 -9.21 -31.53
N ASN A 737 -12.81 -9.23 -32.58
CA ASN A 737 -14.12 -8.61 -32.66
C ASN A 737 -14.95 -9.25 -33.80
N GLU A 738 -16.25 -8.93 -33.85
CA GLU A 738 -17.16 -9.49 -34.85
C GLU A 738 -16.80 -9.13 -36.29
N ALA A 739 -16.31 -7.90 -36.53
CA ALA A 739 -15.89 -7.49 -37.87
C ALA A 739 -14.73 -8.33 -38.40
N GLU A 740 -13.78 -8.67 -37.52
CA GLU A 740 -12.69 -9.59 -37.82
C GLU A 740 -13.20 -11.02 -38.02
N VAL A 741 -14.15 -11.51 -37.22
CA VAL A 741 -14.80 -12.82 -37.46
C VAL A 741 -15.38 -12.88 -38.87
N ARG A 742 -16.20 -11.89 -39.25
CA ARG A 742 -16.86 -11.88 -40.56
C ARG A 742 -15.85 -11.87 -41.71
N SER A 743 -14.78 -11.08 -41.58
CA SER A 743 -13.70 -11.02 -42.57
C SER A 743 -12.89 -12.33 -42.64
N LYS A 744 -12.42 -12.83 -41.49
CA LYS A 744 -11.55 -14.01 -41.38
C LYS A 744 -12.21 -15.29 -41.87
N TYR A 745 -13.52 -15.45 -41.61
CA TYR A 745 -14.29 -16.64 -41.97
C TYR A 745 -15.19 -16.45 -43.19
N ASN A 746 -15.11 -15.28 -43.86
CA ASN A 746 -15.89 -14.94 -45.04
C ASN A 746 -17.41 -15.15 -44.86
N LEU A 747 -17.94 -14.66 -43.73
CA LEU A 747 -19.35 -14.82 -43.34
C LEU A 747 -20.22 -13.69 -43.89
N ASP A 748 -21.43 -14.04 -44.37
CA ASP A 748 -22.41 -13.06 -44.81
C ASP A 748 -22.92 -12.21 -43.62
N SER A 749 -23.18 -10.93 -43.88
CA SER A 749 -23.89 -10.01 -42.97
C SER A 749 -25.23 -10.55 -42.45
N ALA A 750 -25.90 -11.42 -43.20
CA ALA A 750 -27.18 -12.02 -42.83
C ALA A 750 -27.05 -13.11 -41.74
N ILE A 751 -25.86 -13.68 -41.53
CA ILE A 751 -25.63 -14.65 -40.46
C ILE A 751 -25.60 -13.89 -39.13
N GLU A 752 -26.57 -14.20 -38.27
CA GLU A 752 -26.62 -13.68 -36.90
C GLU A 752 -25.51 -14.34 -36.09
N LEU A 753 -24.62 -13.52 -35.53
CA LEU A 753 -23.54 -13.97 -34.68
C LEU A 753 -23.79 -13.52 -33.25
N LYS A 754 -23.68 -14.44 -32.31
CA LYS A 754 -23.77 -14.16 -30.87
C LYS A 754 -22.43 -14.43 -30.24
N GLN A 755 -21.83 -13.41 -29.63
CA GLN A 755 -20.60 -13.59 -28.88
C GLN A 755 -20.87 -14.50 -27.67
N ASP A 756 -19.89 -15.30 -27.29
CA ASP A 756 -19.90 -16.13 -26.08
C ASP A 756 -20.28 -15.27 -24.86
N GLU A 757 -21.23 -15.76 -24.09
CA GLU A 757 -21.74 -15.07 -22.91
C GLU A 757 -20.84 -15.32 -21.69
N ASP A 758 -19.98 -16.33 -21.74
CA ASP A 758 -18.98 -16.62 -20.72
C ASP A 758 -17.90 -15.54 -20.66
N VAL A 759 -17.31 -15.42 -19.48
CA VAL A 759 -16.14 -14.59 -19.24
C VAL A 759 -14.92 -15.45 -18.94
N LEU A 760 -13.74 -14.88 -19.12
CA LEU A 760 -12.49 -15.52 -18.79
C LEU A 760 -12.26 -15.51 -17.27
N ASP A 761 -11.61 -16.57 -16.80
CA ASP A 761 -11.03 -16.68 -15.47
C ASP A 761 -10.16 -15.45 -15.17
N THR A 762 -10.30 -14.90 -13.97
CA THR A 762 -9.50 -13.74 -13.53
C THR A 762 -8.00 -14.02 -13.63
N TRP A 763 -7.57 -15.24 -13.34
CA TRP A 763 -6.16 -15.61 -13.45
C TRP A 763 -5.64 -15.58 -14.89
N PHE A 764 -6.52 -15.64 -15.90
CA PHE A 764 -6.16 -15.48 -17.32
C PHE A 764 -5.67 -14.07 -17.60
N SER A 765 -6.40 -13.04 -17.17
CA SER A 765 -5.96 -11.64 -17.31
C SER A 765 -4.79 -11.32 -16.39
N SER A 766 -4.83 -11.78 -15.14
CA SER A 766 -3.79 -11.45 -14.15
C SER A 766 -2.47 -12.17 -14.45
N GLY A 767 -2.49 -13.30 -15.15
CA GLY A 767 -1.31 -13.95 -15.71
C GLY A 767 -0.57 -13.12 -16.77
N LEU A 768 -1.15 -12.04 -17.28
CA LEU A 768 -0.55 -11.16 -18.28
C LEU A 768 0.18 -9.96 -17.67
N TRP A 769 0.09 -9.80 -16.35
CA TRP A 769 0.38 -8.55 -15.64
C TRP A 769 1.75 -7.95 -15.94
N THR A 770 2.81 -8.77 -16.02
CA THR A 770 4.19 -8.31 -16.17
C THR A 770 4.53 -7.70 -17.53
N PHE A 771 3.66 -7.85 -18.53
CA PHE A 771 3.90 -7.33 -19.89
C PHE A 771 2.72 -6.56 -20.46
N SER A 772 1.48 -6.92 -20.11
CA SER A 772 0.29 -6.17 -20.55
C SER A 772 0.22 -4.78 -19.95
N THR A 773 0.61 -4.60 -18.67
CA THR A 773 0.65 -3.28 -18.02
C THR A 773 1.66 -2.34 -18.66
N LEU A 774 2.71 -2.91 -19.23
CA LEU A 774 3.78 -2.19 -19.91
C LEU A 774 3.44 -1.87 -21.36
N GLY A 775 2.27 -2.28 -21.89
CA GLY A 775 1.80 -1.91 -23.23
C GLY A 775 1.99 -2.98 -24.30
N TRP A 776 2.20 -4.24 -23.93
CA TRP A 776 2.01 -5.34 -24.88
C TRP A 776 0.52 -5.44 -25.25
N PRO A 777 0.16 -5.67 -26.54
CA PRO A 777 1.00 -6.13 -27.65
C PRO A 777 1.70 -5.06 -28.48
N GLU A 778 1.56 -3.77 -28.15
CA GLU A 778 2.00 -2.63 -28.99
C GLU A 778 3.53 -2.37 -28.99
N GLN A 779 4.33 -3.15 -28.25
CA GLN A 779 5.81 -3.06 -28.20
C GLN A 779 6.33 -1.66 -27.83
N THR A 780 5.73 -1.07 -26.79
CA THR A 780 6.01 0.27 -26.25
C THR A 780 7.44 0.44 -25.72
N LYS A 781 7.83 1.69 -25.43
CA LYS A 781 9.10 2.03 -24.76
C LYS A 781 9.16 1.38 -23.36
N GLU A 782 8.07 1.44 -22.63
CA GLU A 782 7.94 0.89 -21.28
C GLU A 782 8.22 -0.60 -21.23
N LEU A 783 7.65 -1.36 -22.16
CA LEU A 783 7.92 -2.80 -22.26
C LEU A 783 9.40 -3.06 -22.49
N LYS A 784 10.06 -2.30 -23.37
CA LYS A 784 11.50 -2.47 -23.65
C LYS A 784 12.41 -2.11 -22.47
N VAL A 785 12.01 -1.12 -21.66
CA VAL A 785 12.83 -0.63 -20.54
C VAL A 785 12.64 -1.46 -19.29
N PHE A 786 11.40 -1.87 -18.98
CA PHE A 786 11.04 -2.44 -17.68
C PHE A 786 10.72 -3.94 -17.70
N HIS A 787 10.81 -4.59 -18.86
CA HIS A 787 10.77 -6.05 -18.99
C HIS A 787 12.17 -6.61 -19.30
N PRO A 788 12.59 -7.72 -18.67
CA PRO A 788 11.92 -8.42 -17.57
C PRO A 788 11.94 -7.59 -16.28
N THR A 789 10.95 -7.81 -15.40
CA THR A 789 10.95 -7.18 -14.07
C THR A 789 12.06 -7.78 -13.19
N ASP A 790 12.48 -7.09 -12.13
CA ASP A 790 13.61 -7.53 -11.31
C ASP A 790 13.18 -8.47 -10.19
N VAL A 791 12.12 -8.08 -9.46
CA VAL A 791 11.64 -8.81 -8.28
C VAL A 791 10.12 -8.86 -8.29
N LEU A 792 9.58 -10.05 -8.03
CA LEU A 792 8.18 -10.27 -7.67
C LEU A 792 8.07 -10.61 -6.18
N ILE A 793 7.46 -9.74 -5.38
CA ILE A 793 7.18 -9.99 -3.96
C ILE A 793 5.75 -10.48 -3.81
N THR A 794 5.55 -11.69 -3.28
CA THR A 794 4.20 -12.25 -3.12
C THR A 794 4.12 -13.33 -2.04
N GLY A 795 2.90 -13.69 -1.63
CA GLY A 795 2.65 -14.77 -0.68
C GLY A 795 2.75 -16.15 -1.33
N PHE A 796 3.09 -17.17 -0.56
CA PHE A 796 3.18 -18.54 -1.05
C PHE A 796 1.85 -19.12 -1.55
N ASP A 797 0.73 -18.53 -1.11
CA ASP A 797 -0.63 -18.97 -1.45
C ASP A 797 -1.03 -18.68 -2.89
N ILE A 798 -0.33 -17.78 -3.60
CA ILE A 798 -0.60 -17.45 -5.01
C ILE A 798 0.53 -17.80 -5.98
N ILE A 799 1.50 -18.63 -5.56
CA ILE A 799 2.55 -19.16 -6.44
C ILE A 799 1.92 -19.91 -7.62
N PHE A 800 0.98 -20.81 -7.35
CA PHE A 800 0.34 -21.58 -8.42
C PHE A 800 -0.61 -20.74 -9.26
N PHE A 801 -1.47 -19.95 -8.61
CA PHE A 801 -2.52 -19.18 -9.29
C PHE A 801 -1.97 -18.09 -10.19
N TRP A 802 -0.88 -17.43 -9.78
CA TRP A 802 -0.43 -16.21 -10.41
C TRP A 802 1.01 -16.30 -10.91
N VAL A 803 1.97 -16.65 -10.06
CA VAL A 803 3.40 -16.71 -10.44
C VAL A 803 3.61 -17.67 -11.59
N ALA A 804 3.09 -18.91 -11.50
CA ALA A 804 3.19 -19.90 -12.56
C ALA A 804 2.52 -19.44 -13.88
N ARG A 805 1.35 -18.81 -13.80
CA ARG A 805 0.62 -18.30 -14.98
C ARG A 805 1.40 -17.17 -15.67
N MET A 806 2.00 -16.26 -14.90
CA MET A 806 2.87 -15.20 -15.43
C MET A 806 4.10 -15.76 -16.14
N ILE A 807 4.76 -16.78 -15.57
CA ILE A 807 5.91 -17.42 -16.22
C ILE A 807 5.49 -18.05 -17.54
N MET A 808 4.45 -18.89 -17.53
CA MET A 808 3.96 -19.55 -18.74
C MET A 808 3.59 -18.57 -19.85
N PHE A 809 2.74 -17.58 -19.57
CA PHE A 809 2.28 -16.64 -20.59
C PHE A 809 3.38 -15.69 -21.05
N THR A 810 4.20 -15.15 -20.14
CA THR A 810 5.25 -14.22 -20.53
C THR A 810 6.30 -14.89 -21.41
N MET A 811 6.78 -16.07 -21.03
CA MET A 811 7.77 -16.80 -21.83
C MET A 811 7.24 -17.25 -23.19
N HIS A 812 5.92 -17.46 -23.29
CA HIS A 812 5.29 -17.82 -24.56
C HIS A 812 5.16 -16.61 -25.50
N PHE A 813 4.73 -15.45 -24.98
CA PHE A 813 4.41 -14.27 -25.80
C PHE A 813 5.53 -13.24 -25.95
N VAL A 814 6.41 -13.14 -24.96
CA VAL A 814 7.49 -12.16 -24.94
C VAL A 814 8.81 -12.86 -25.27
N LYS A 815 9.35 -12.51 -26.43
CA LYS A 815 10.57 -13.09 -26.98
C LYS A 815 11.56 -11.98 -27.27
N ASP A 816 12.85 -12.29 -27.16
CA ASP A 816 13.90 -11.38 -27.62
C ASP A 816 13.97 -11.32 -29.16
N GLU A 817 14.90 -10.52 -29.68
CA GLU A 817 15.10 -10.31 -31.12
C GLU A 817 15.44 -11.60 -31.89
N ASN A 818 15.95 -12.63 -31.19
CA ASN A 818 16.30 -13.93 -31.75
C ASN A 818 15.19 -14.99 -31.55
N GLY A 819 14.04 -14.59 -30.98
CA GLY A 819 12.94 -15.49 -30.67
C GLY A 819 13.12 -16.31 -29.39
N LYS A 820 14.12 -16.01 -28.54
CA LYS A 820 14.28 -16.67 -27.24
C LYS A 820 13.20 -16.17 -26.28
N PRO A 821 12.46 -17.06 -25.59
CA PRO A 821 11.58 -16.70 -24.49
C PRO A 821 12.25 -15.82 -23.44
N GLN A 822 11.55 -14.78 -22.96
CA GLN A 822 12.00 -13.94 -21.86
C GLN A 822 11.21 -14.26 -20.57
N VAL A 823 11.90 -14.28 -19.43
CA VAL A 823 11.28 -14.50 -18.12
C VAL A 823 10.47 -13.27 -17.69
N PRO A 824 9.37 -13.41 -16.92
CA PRO A 824 8.61 -12.26 -16.43
C PRO A 824 9.34 -11.44 -15.37
N PHE A 825 10.10 -12.13 -14.52
CA PHE A 825 10.86 -11.58 -13.39
C PHE A 825 12.12 -12.43 -13.18
N LYS A 826 13.19 -11.81 -12.68
CA LYS A 826 14.45 -12.49 -12.34
C LYS A 826 14.37 -13.19 -10.98
N THR A 827 13.73 -12.57 -9.98
CA THR A 827 13.61 -13.12 -8.62
C THR A 827 12.15 -13.16 -8.15
N VAL A 828 11.75 -14.25 -7.49
CA VAL A 828 10.48 -14.39 -6.76
C VAL A 828 10.77 -14.42 -5.27
N TYR A 829 10.49 -13.32 -4.57
CA TYR A 829 10.60 -13.26 -3.11
C TYR A 829 9.25 -13.63 -2.48
N VAL A 830 9.23 -14.78 -1.82
CA VAL A 830 8.03 -15.38 -1.23
C VAL A 830 7.93 -15.03 0.24
N THR A 831 6.90 -14.25 0.58
CA THR A 831 6.64 -13.83 1.96
C THR A 831 5.89 -14.88 2.77
N GLY A 832 6.11 -14.87 4.09
CA GLY A 832 5.15 -15.42 5.05
C GLY A 832 3.82 -14.66 5.06
N LEU A 833 2.84 -15.17 5.78
CA LEU A 833 1.53 -14.56 5.93
C LEU A 833 1.37 -13.97 7.34
N ILE A 834 0.83 -12.76 7.42
CA ILE A 834 0.52 -12.14 8.71
C ILE A 834 -0.60 -12.92 9.41
N ARG A 835 -0.33 -13.26 10.66
CA ARG A 835 -1.25 -13.93 11.58
C ARG A 835 -1.78 -12.94 12.60
N ASP A 836 -3.03 -13.16 13.00
CA ASP A 836 -3.63 -12.49 14.15
C ASP A 836 -2.98 -12.94 15.46
N GLU A 837 -3.43 -12.35 16.57
CA GLU A 837 -2.96 -12.58 17.93
C GLU A 837 -3.19 -14.03 18.40
N GLN A 838 -4.04 -14.80 17.71
CA GLN A 838 -4.28 -16.24 17.96
C GLN A 838 -3.47 -17.15 17.01
N GLY A 839 -2.64 -16.59 16.13
CA GLY A 839 -1.85 -17.35 15.15
C GLY A 839 -2.66 -17.77 13.91
N GLN A 840 -3.89 -17.29 13.73
CA GLN A 840 -4.67 -17.59 12.54
C GLN A 840 -4.33 -16.64 11.39
N LYS A 841 -4.37 -17.16 10.15
CA LYS A 841 -4.20 -16.33 8.94
C LYS A 841 -5.23 -15.21 8.95
N MET A 842 -4.79 -13.95 8.80
CA MET A 842 -5.71 -12.84 8.58
C MET A 842 -6.38 -13.01 7.22
N SER A 843 -7.72 -13.09 7.18
CA SER A 843 -8.50 -13.14 5.93
C SER A 843 -9.88 -12.51 6.08
N LYS A 844 -10.37 -11.86 5.02
CA LYS A 844 -11.71 -11.24 5.00
C LYS A 844 -12.83 -12.25 5.32
N SER A 845 -12.67 -13.50 4.89
CA SER A 845 -13.63 -14.59 5.16
C SER A 845 -13.77 -14.93 6.65
N LYS A 846 -12.70 -14.75 7.44
CA LYS A 846 -12.68 -15.02 8.88
C LYS A 846 -13.02 -13.80 9.74
N GLY A 847 -13.01 -12.59 9.17
CA GLY A 847 -13.28 -11.34 9.88
C GLY A 847 -12.19 -10.92 10.88
N ASN A 848 -11.01 -11.55 10.83
CA ASN A 848 -9.86 -11.26 11.70
C ASN A 848 -8.84 -10.32 11.04
N VAL A 849 -9.29 -9.52 10.08
CA VAL A 849 -8.44 -8.58 9.33
C VAL A 849 -8.35 -7.26 10.08
N LEU A 850 -7.13 -6.71 10.15
CA LEU A 850 -6.86 -5.34 10.57
C LEU A 850 -6.53 -4.48 9.35
N ASP A 851 -7.12 -3.28 9.30
CA ASP A 851 -6.79 -2.27 8.30
C ASP A 851 -5.49 -1.57 8.71
N PRO A 852 -4.50 -1.46 7.82
CA PRO A 852 -3.25 -0.77 8.16
C PRO A 852 -3.45 0.70 8.52
N ILE A 853 -4.49 1.36 8.01
CA ILE A 853 -4.75 2.77 8.31
C ILE A 853 -5.16 2.96 9.77
N ASP A 854 -5.86 1.99 10.35
CA ASP A 854 -6.23 2.01 11.77
C ASP A 854 -4.99 1.97 12.67
N MET A 855 -3.88 1.37 12.22
CA MET A 855 -2.60 1.42 12.95
C MET A 855 -1.93 2.80 12.85
N ILE A 856 -2.11 3.46 11.72
CA ILE A 856 -1.46 4.73 11.39
C ILE A 856 -2.17 5.88 12.11
N ASP A 857 -3.47 6.01 11.86
CA ASP A 857 -4.31 7.15 12.29
C ASP A 857 -5.03 6.88 13.61
N GLY A 858 -5.08 5.62 14.05
CA GLY A 858 -5.84 5.18 15.22
C GLY A 858 -7.33 4.99 14.89
N ILE A 859 -8.02 4.27 15.77
CA ILE A 859 -9.47 4.03 15.67
C ILE A 859 -10.06 3.78 17.06
N SER A 860 -11.28 4.27 17.32
CA SER A 860 -12.00 3.99 18.56
C SER A 860 -12.41 2.51 18.63
N LEU A 861 -12.71 2.00 19.83
CA LEU A 861 -13.22 0.64 19.98
C LEU A 861 -14.57 0.47 19.26
N GLU A 862 -15.45 1.46 19.36
CA GLU A 862 -16.78 1.46 18.74
C GLU A 862 -16.68 1.36 17.22
N ASP A 863 -15.87 2.22 16.60
CA ASP A 863 -15.68 2.24 15.14
C ASP A 863 -14.96 0.97 14.66
N LEU A 864 -14.00 0.46 15.43
CA LEU A 864 -13.31 -0.80 15.12
C LEU A 864 -14.28 -1.99 15.16
N LEU A 865 -15.20 -2.03 16.13
CA LEU A 865 -16.22 -3.07 16.22
C LEU A 865 -17.18 -3.00 15.04
N GLU A 866 -17.65 -1.80 14.67
CA GLU A 866 -18.51 -1.61 13.50
C GLU A 866 -17.78 -2.08 12.23
N LYS A 867 -16.55 -1.63 12.02
CA LYS A 867 -15.73 -2.01 10.85
C LYS A 867 -15.48 -3.51 10.77
N ARG A 868 -15.19 -4.18 11.90
CA ARG A 868 -14.92 -5.63 11.94
C ARG A 868 -16.17 -6.51 11.85
N THR A 869 -17.36 -5.97 12.16
CA THR A 869 -18.61 -6.78 12.21
C THR A 869 -19.67 -6.40 11.18
N GLY A 870 -19.58 -5.24 10.53
CA GLY A 870 -20.64 -4.72 9.66
C GLY A 870 -20.82 -5.45 8.33
N ASN A 871 -19.74 -5.92 7.69
CA ASN A 871 -19.77 -6.50 6.34
C ASN A 871 -19.08 -7.87 6.25
N MET A 872 -19.51 -8.80 7.10
CA MET A 872 -18.87 -10.12 7.23
C MET A 872 -19.38 -11.15 6.21
N MET A 873 -18.47 -12.00 5.72
CA MET A 873 -18.84 -13.21 4.95
C MET A 873 -19.61 -14.23 5.79
N GLN A 874 -19.33 -14.30 7.09
CA GLN A 874 -19.92 -15.26 8.03
C GLN A 874 -20.55 -14.51 9.21
N PRO A 875 -21.78 -13.97 9.06
CA PRO A 875 -22.42 -13.16 10.10
C PRO A 875 -22.52 -13.85 11.47
N GLN A 876 -22.61 -15.17 11.51
CA GLN A 876 -22.64 -15.97 12.74
C GLN A 876 -21.38 -15.83 13.61
N LEU A 877 -20.25 -15.38 13.04
CA LEU A 877 -19.01 -15.15 13.78
C LEU A 877 -18.95 -13.76 14.43
N ALA A 878 -19.86 -12.85 14.11
CA ALA A 878 -19.80 -11.45 14.53
C ALA A 878 -19.71 -11.28 16.06
N GLU A 879 -20.50 -12.03 16.83
CA GLU A 879 -20.46 -11.95 18.30
C GLU A 879 -19.12 -12.42 18.88
N LYS A 880 -18.56 -13.50 18.32
CA LYS A 880 -17.25 -14.01 18.70
C LYS A 880 -16.14 -12.98 18.41
N ILE A 881 -16.13 -12.42 17.21
CA ILE A 881 -15.13 -11.42 16.80
C ILE A 881 -15.28 -10.15 17.64
N ALA A 882 -16.50 -9.70 17.91
CA ALA A 882 -16.75 -8.54 18.76
C ALA A 882 -16.23 -8.77 20.19
N LYS A 883 -16.36 -9.99 20.72
CA LYS A 883 -15.83 -10.35 22.03
C LYS A 883 -14.30 -10.38 22.05
N GLU A 884 -13.68 -10.96 21.02
CA GLU A 884 -12.22 -11.00 20.86
C GLU A 884 -11.63 -9.60 20.69
N THR A 885 -12.24 -8.78 19.83
CA THR A 885 -11.85 -7.38 19.59
C THR A 885 -11.88 -6.55 20.88
N ARG A 886 -12.95 -6.64 21.70
CA ARG A 886 -13.02 -5.93 22.99
C ARG A 886 -11.95 -6.37 23.99
N LYS A 887 -11.52 -7.63 23.91
CA LYS A 887 -10.48 -8.17 24.78
C LYS A 887 -9.10 -7.67 24.38
N GLU A 888 -8.84 -7.60 23.08
CA GLU A 888 -7.53 -7.21 22.53
C GLU A 888 -7.34 -5.69 22.49
N PHE A 889 -8.35 -4.97 22.00
CA PHE A 889 -8.31 -3.54 21.73
C PHE A 889 -9.29 -2.82 22.65
N ALA A 890 -9.16 -3.03 23.97
CA ALA A 890 -10.11 -2.53 24.98
C ALA A 890 -10.32 -1.00 24.94
N GLU A 891 -9.31 -0.25 24.49
CA GLU A 891 -9.35 1.21 24.34
C GLU A 891 -9.33 1.65 22.86
N GLY A 892 -9.58 0.73 21.93
CA GLY A 892 -9.34 0.94 20.50
C GLY A 892 -7.86 0.80 20.15
N ILE A 893 -7.44 1.47 19.08
CA ILE A 893 -6.06 1.47 18.57
C ILE A 893 -5.55 2.90 18.54
N ALA A 894 -4.43 3.15 19.20
CA ALA A 894 -3.78 4.45 19.18
C ALA A 894 -3.13 4.73 17.82
N ALA A 895 -3.03 6.01 17.45
CA ALA A 895 -2.29 6.43 16.25
C ALA A 895 -0.78 6.20 16.42
N HIS A 896 -0.12 5.57 15.45
CA HIS A 896 1.33 5.33 15.49
C HIS A 896 2.12 6.04 14.38
N GLY A 897 1.48 6.47 13.30
CA GLY A 897 2.14 7.00 12.11
C GLY A 897 2.64 5.91 11.16
N THR A 898 2.84 6.29 9.90
CA THR A 898 3.19 5.38 8.81
C THR A 898 4.60 4.82 8.95
N ASP A 899 5.57 5.64 9.35
CA ASP A 899 6.96 5.19 9.50
C ASP A 899 7.11 4.12 10.58
N ALA A 900 6.40 4.26 11.70
CA ALA A 900 6.41 3.24 12.76
C ALA A 900 5.86 1.91 12.24
N LEU A 901 4.75 1.96 11.48
CA LEU A 901 4.16 0.77 10.86
C LEU A 901 5.14 0.11 9.89
N ARG A 902 5.70 0.87 8.95
CA ARG A 902 6.66 0.37 7.95
C ARG A 902 7.90 -0.24 8.60
N PHE A 903 8.47 0.42 9.60
CA PHE A 903 9.64 -0.10 10.30
C PHE A 903 9.32 -1.41 11.04
N THR A 904 8.13 -1.50 11.65
CA THR A 904 7.65 -2.73 12.28
C THR A 904 7.53 -3.87 11.27
N LEU A 905 6.92 -3.60 10.11
CA LEU A 905 6.73 -4.58 9.05
C LEU A 905 8.08 -5.07 8.49
N ALA A 906 9.02 -4.18 8.24
CA ALA A 906 10.37 -4.56 7.82
C ALA A 906 11.10 -5.39 8.88
N ALA A 907 11.02 -5.01 10.17
CA ALA A 907 11.62 -5.77 11.27
C ALA A 907 10.98 -7.16 11.47
N LEU A 908 9.76 -7.36 10.99
CA LEU A 908 9.04 -8.64 11.03
C LEU A 908 9.28 -9.51 9.78
N ALA A 909 9.95 -8.98 8.76
CA ALA A 909 10.15 -9.62 7.46
C ALA A 909 11.25 -10.70 7.49
N SER A 910 11.09 -11.68 8.37
CA SER A 910 11.90 -12.89 8.41
C SER A 910 11.42 -13.92 7.38
N ASN A 911 12.24 -14.93 7.07
CA ASN A 911 11.94 -16.00 6.12
C ASN A 911 10.91 -17.05 6.64
N GLY A 912 10.25 -16.77 7.77
CA GLY A 912 9.21 -17.64 8.33
C GLY A 912 7.94 -17.67 7.49
N ARG A 913 7.21 -18.79 7.52
CA ARG A 913 5.88 -18.90 6.88
C ARG A 913 4.82 -18.05 7.55
N ASP A 914 4.98 -17.81 8.84
CA ASP A 914 4.02 -17.10 9.68
C ASP A 914 4.68 -15.88 10.32
N ILE A 915 4.00 -14.75 10.21
CA ILE A 915 4.43 -13.48 10.79
C ILE A 915 3.39 -13.09 11.84
N ASN A 916 3.72 -13.28 13.12
CA ASN A 916 2.81 -12.90 14.20
C ASN A 916 2.84 -11.39 14.39
N TRP A 917 1.68 -10.76 14.24
CA TRP A 917 1.52 -9.34 14.52
C TRP A 917 1.64 -9.06 16.02
N ASP A 918 2.31 -7.96 16.39
CA ASP A 918 2.50 -7.55 17.79
C ASP A 918 2.45 -6.02 17.92
N MET A 919 1.39 -5.53 18.58
CA MET A 919 1.19 -4.10 18.84
C MET A 919 2.31 -3.48 19.69
N LYS A 920 2.95 -4.24 20.60
CA LYS A 920 4.04 -3.71 21.44
C LYS A 920 5.28 -3.38 20.60
N ARG A 921 5.52 -4.13 19.53
CA ARG A 921 6.59 -3.82 18.57
C ARG A 921 6.30 -2.52 17.84
N LEU A 922 5.05 -2.31 17.41
CA LEU A 922 4.63 -1.05 16.77
C LEU A 922 4.84 0.16 17.69
N GLU A 923 4.44 0.06 18.96
CA GLU A 923 4.71 1.08 19.98
C GLU A 923 6.21 1.34 20.17
N GLY A 924 7.01 0.26 20.23
CA GLY A 924 8.46 0.34 20.33
C GLY A 924 9.08 1.10 19.16
N TYR A 925 8.64 0.86 17.93
CA TYR A 925 9.18 1.53 16.75
C TYR A 925 8.64 2.95 16.55
N ARG A 926 7.45 3.28 17.07
CA ARG A 926 7.04 4.68 17.24
C ARG A 926 7.98 5.44 18.20
N ASN A 927 8.42 4.81 19.28
CA ASN A 927 9.40 5.40 20.20
C ASN A 927 10.77 5.56 19.53
N PHE A 928 11.16 4.61 18.67
CA PHE A 928 12.34 4.73 17.82
C PHE A 928 12.29 5.95 16.89
N CYS A 929 11.20 6.16 16.16
CA CYS A 929 11.02 7.37 15.34
C CYS A 929 11.17 8.65 16.17
N ASN A 930 10.58 8.71 17.37
CA ASN A 930 10.75 9.85 18.28
C ASN A 930 12.19 10.01 18.78
N LYS A 931 12.93 8.92 19.02
CA LYS A 931 14.35 8.97 19.39
C LYS A 931 15.18 9.58 18.28
N LEU A 932 14.94 9.19 17.02
CA LEU A 932 15.59 9.81 15.85
C LEU A 932 15.28 11.31 15.77
N TRP A 933 14.01 11.71 15.91
CA TRP A 933 13.62 13.12 15.95
C TRP A 933 14.36 13.91 17.03
N ASN A 934 14.41 13.38 18.26
CA ASN A 934 15.07 14.03 19.39
C ASN A 934 16.58 14.16 19.18
N ALA A 935 17.21 13.14 18.60
CA ALA A 935 18.62 13.18 18.25
C ALA A 935 18.90 14.27 17.21
N SER A 936 18.09 14.34 16.15
CA SER A 936 18.21 15.36 15.12
C SER A 936 17.95 16.77 15.66
N ARG A 937 16.95 16.94 16.52
CA ARG A 937 16.70 18.20 17.22
C ARG A 937 17.90 18.61 18.05
N PHE A 938 18.46 17.70 18.86
CA PHE A 938 19.66 17.99 19.66
C PHE A 938 20.82 18.50 18.79
N VAL A 939 21.07 17.88 17.63
CA VAL A 939 22.11 18.32 16.71
C VAL A 939 21.77 19.70 16.15
N LEU A 940 20.60 19.87 15.52
CA LEU A 940 20.29 21.04 14.72
C LEU A 940 20.00 22.31 15.54
N THR A 941 19.57 22.18 16.80
CA THR A 941 19.30 23.32 17.68
C THR A 941 20.49 23.66 18.59
N ASN A 942 21.65 23.00 18.42
CA ASN A 942 22.82 23.25 19.24
C ASN A 942 23.50 24.58 18.84
N ASP A 943 23.47 25.55 19.74
CA ASP A 943 24.00 26.91 19.53
C ASP A 943 25.54 26.99 19.47
N LYS A 944 26.22 25.88 19.79
CA LYS A 944 27.67 25.75 19.72
C LYS A 944 28.18 25.12 18.42
N LEU A 945 27.29 24.78 17.48
CA LEU A 945 27.73 24.25 16.19
C LEU A 945 28.58 25.28 15.44
N ASP A 946 29.75 24.85 14.97
CA ASP A 946 30.62 25.63 14.10
C ASP A 946 30.82 24.89 12.77
N LEU A 947 30.10 25.32 11.74
CA LEU A 947 30.21 24.82 10.37
C LEU A 947 31.04 25.75 9.48
N SER A 948 31.80 26.67 10.08
CA SER A 948 32.65 27.59 9.33
C SER A 948 33.86 26.87 8.72
N GLN A 949 34.39 27.48 7.67
CA GLN A 949 35.64 27.05 7.03
C GLN A 949 36.83 27.35 7.96
N GLY A 950 37.72 26.39 8.18
CA GLY A 950 38.90 26.56 9.03
C GLY A 950 39.64 25.25 9.30
N GLU A 951 40.65 25.30 10.18
CA GLU A 951 41.39 24.12 10.65
C GLU A 951 40.46 23.13 11.37
N ILE A 952 40.63 21.83 11.12
CA ILE A 952 39.79 20.75 11.64
C ILE A 952 40.69 19.75 12.36
N GLU A 953 40.31 19.37 13.57
CA GLU A 953 41.01 18.37 14.37
C GLU A 953 40.00 17.30 14.82
N PHE A 954 39.96 16.16 14.13
CA PHE A 954 39.03 15.07 14.46
C PHE A 954 39.42 14.39 15.76
N SER A 955 38.47 14.29 16.69
CA SER A 955 38.63 13.47 17.89
C SER A 955 38.57 11.97 17.53
N VAL A 956 38.99 11.12 18.47
CA VAL A 956 38.84 9.66 18.31
C VAL A 956 37.36 9.26 18.16
N ALA A 957 36.45 9.98 18.81
CA ALA A 957 35.01 9.73 18.69
C ALA A 957 34.48 10.08 17.29
N ASP A 958 34.97 11.17 16.68
CA ASP A 958 34.58 11.60 15.33
C ASP A 958 35.07 10.59 14.26
N ARG A 959 36.30 10.08 14.41
CA ARG A 959 36.84 9.05 13.53
C ARG A 959 36.10 7.73 13.70
N TRP A 960 35.85 7.33 14.94
CA TRP A 960 35.13 6.11 15.28
C TRP A 960 33.71 6.08 14.68
N ILE A 961 32.91 7.13 14.88
CA ILE A 961 31.51 7.10 14.40
C ILE A 961 31.41 7.05 12.88
N GLN A 962 32.37 7.65 12.17
CA GLN A 962 32.44 7.58 10.70
C GLN A 962 32.75 6.15 10.25
N SER A 963 33.68 5.47 10.93
CA SER A 963 34.00 4.06 10.69
C SER A 963 32.81 3.14 10.98
N GLU A 964 32.13 3.30 12.12
CA GLU A 964 30.93 2.53 12.47
C GLU A 964 29.78 2.77 11.50
N PHE A 965 29.59 4.01 11.05
CA PHE A 965 28.59 4.30 10.03
C PHE A 965 28.92 3.55 8.74
N ASN A 966 30.19 3.54 8.32
CA ASN A 966 30.64 2.80 7.14
C ASN A 966 30.37 1.29 7.26
N ARG A 967 30.62 0.68 8.43
CA ARG A 967 30.24 -0.72 8.74
C ARG A 967 28.73 -0.94 8.70
N THR A 968 27.97 0.03 9.17
CA THR A 968 26.50 -0.02 9.13
C THR A 968 25.99 -0.01 7.69
N VAL A 969 26.58 0.82 6.81
CA VAL A 969 26.27 0.84 5.37
C VAL A 969 26.58 -0.52 4.73
N GLU A 970 27.73 -1.11 5.04
CA GLU A 970 28.12 -2.45 4.56
C GLU A 970 27.11 -3.52 5.01
N THR A 971 26.76 -3.52 6.29
CA THR A 971 25.79 -4.46 6.88
C THR A 971 24.42 -4.31 6.24
N PHE A 972 23.92 -3.07 6.08
CA PHE A 972 22.63 -2.79 5.46
C PHE A 972 22.60 -3.26 4.00
N ARG A 973 23.62 -2.95 3.21
CA ARG A 973 23.70 -3.35 1.80
C ARG A 973 23.78 -4.86 1.63
N SER A 974 24.56 -5.53 2.49
CA SER A 974 24.67 -7.00 2.51
C SER A 974 23.34 -7.66 2.88
N ALA A 975 22.64 -7.13 3.88
CA ALA A 975 21.31 -7.60 4.25
C ALA A 975 20.29 -7.40 3.13
N LEU A 976 20.26 -6.22 2.50
CA LEU A 976 19.30 -5.91 1.44
C LEU A 976 19.51 -6.78 0.19
N SER A 977 20.77 -7.05 -0.19
CA SER A 977 21.08 -7.93 -1.33
C SER A 977 20.64 -9.39 -1.11
N GLN A 978 20.48 -9.80 0.15
CA GLN A 978 19.98 -11.11 0.56
C GLN A 978 18.47 -11.09 0.90
N TYR A 979 17.77 -9.99 0.63
CA TYR A 979 16.36 -9.78 0.98
C TYR A 979 16.07 -9.91 2.48
N ARG A 980 17.05 -9.60 3.34
CA ARG A 980 16.92 -9.61 4.81
C ARG A 980 16.54 -8.24 5.35
N PHE A 981 15.30 -7.83 5.08
CA PHE A 981 14.76 -6.55 5.52
C PHE A 981 14.72 -6.39 7.05
N ASP A 982 14.58 -7.50 7.78
CA ASP A 982 14.66 -7.55 9.23
C ASP A 982 16.06 -7.13 9.73
N LEU A 983 17.12 -7.57 9.05
CA LEU A 983 18.49 -7.15 9.35
C LEU A 983 18.78 -5.72 8.89
N CYS A 984 18.15 -5.23 7.82
CA CYS A 984 18.21 -3.83 7.42
C CYS A 984 17.63 -2.91 8.51
N ALA A 985 16.44 -3.24 9.01
CA ALA A 985 15.81 -2.50 10.11
C ALA A 985 16.67 -2.56 11.38
N ASN A 986 17.23 -3.73 11.71
CA ASN A 986 18.12 -3.88 12.85
C ASN A 986 19.40 -3.02 12.72
N ALA A 987 20.04 -2.98 11.55
CA ALA A 987 21.24 -2.17 11.33
C ALA A 987 20.98 -0.67 11.58
N ILE A 988 19.83 -0.16 11.11
CA ILE A 988 19.42 1.23 11.35
C ILE A 988 19.12 1.47 12.84
N TYR A 989 18.40 0.56 13.49
CA TYR A 989 18.06 0.66 14.90
C TYR A 989 19.32 0.69 15.77
N GLU A 990 20.20 -0.30 15.60
CA GLU A 990 21.46 -0.44 16.33
C GLU A 990 22.36 0.79 16.16
N PHE A 991 22.56 1.24 14.92
CA PHE A 991 23.39 2.43 14.71
C PHE A 991 22.77 3.69 15.30
N THR A 992 21.49 3.96 15.02
CA THR A 992 20.83 5.19 15.46
C THR A 992 20.75 5.26 16.98
N TRP A 993 20.25 4.21 17.63
CA TRP A 993 20.02 4.21 19.06
C TRP A 993 21.32 3.96 19.82
N ASN A 994 21.99 2.85 19.52
CA ASN A 994 23.05 2.33 20.38
C ASN A 994 24.41 2.96 20.06
N GLN A 995 24.69 3.40 18.82
CA GLN A 995 25.98 4.02 18.48
C GLN A 995 25.89 5.55 18.45
N PHE A 996 24.95 6.10 17.68
CA PHE A 996 24.84 7.53 17.47
C PHE A 996 24.28 8.24 18.71
N CYS A 997 23.09 7.84 19.20
CA CYS A 997 22.46 8.53 20.32
C CYS A 997 23.15 8.25 21.66
N ASP A 998 23.34 6.99 22.02
CA ASP A 998 23.75 6.63 23.37
C ASP A 998 25.25 6.87 23.62
N TRP A 999 26.07 6.91 22.57
CA TRP A 999 27.50 7.17 22.67
C TRP A 999 27.94 8.45 21.95
N TYR A 1000 27.81 8.54 20.63
CA TYR A 1000 28.45 9.62 19.90
C TYR A 1000 27.93 11.02 20.30
N LEU A 1001 26.61 11.19 20.43
CA LEU A 1001 26.04 12.46 20.93
C LEU A 1001 26.58 12.82 22.32
N GLU A 1002 26.77 11.85 23.21
CA GLU A 1002 27.32 12.09 24.54
C GLU A 1002 28.82 12.42 24.51
N LEU A 1003 29.58 11.73 23.65
CA LEU A 1003 31.03 11.91 23.48
C LEU A 1003 31.39 13.28 22.89
N THR A 1004 30.47 13.92 22.15
CA THR A 1004 30.69 15.29 21.64
C THR A 1004 30.43 16.36 22.70
N LYS A 1005 29.67 16.10 23.76
CA LYS A 1005 29.35 17.12 24.78
C LYS A 1005 30.59 17.69 25.48
N PRO A 1006 31.59 16.89 25.90
CA PRO A 1006 32.85 17.42 26.43
C PRO A 1006 33.60 18.31 25.42
N VAL A 1007 33.56 17.96 24.13
CA VAL A 1007 34.18 18.76 23.05
C VAL A 1007 33.50 20.11 22.92
N PHE A 1008 32.16 20.17 22.91
CA PHE A 1008 31.44 21.45 22.91
C PHE A 1008 31.54 22.23 24.22
N ALA A 1009 31.88 21.58 25.33
CA ALA A 1009 32.06 22.25 26.61
C ALA A 1009 33.45 22.89 26.73
N ASN A 1010 34.50 22.17 26.34
CA ASN A 1010 35.89 22.50 26.69
C ASN A 1010 36.88 22.40 25.51
N GLY A 1011 36.43 21.98 24.31
CA GLY A 1011 37.28 21.78 23.14
C GLY A 1011 37.75 23.08 22.50
N ASN A 1012 38.83 22.98 21.71
CA ASN A 1012 39.32 24.10 20.91
C ASN A 1012 38.44 24.33 19.66
N ALA A 1013 38.63 25.44 18.95
CA ALA A 1013 37.83 25.77 17.77
C ALA A 1013 37.93 24.74 16.64
N ALA A 1014 39.10 24.11 16.44
CA ALA A 1014 39.29 23.08 15.40
C ALA A 1014 38.55 21.77 15.74
N GLN A 1015 38.55 21.39 17.02
CA GLN A 1015 37.82 20.23 17.53
C GLN A 1015 36.29 20.45 17.50
N ILE A 1016 35.82 21.64 17.88
CA ILE A 1016 34.41 22.00 17.80
C ILE A 1016 33.93 21.97 16.34
N ARG A 1017 34.72 22.49 15.39
CA ARG A 1017 34.43 22.38 13.95
C ARG A 1017 34.35 20.93 13.49
N ALA A 1018 35.33 20.10 13.87
CA ALA A 1018 35.36 18.69 13.52
C ALA A 1018 34.10 17.94 14.02
N ALA A 1019 33.75 18.10 15.29
CA ALA A 1019 32.57 17.48 15.88
C ALA A 1019 31.26 18.00 15.25
N SER A 1020 31.18 19.30 14.98
CA SER A 1020 30.01 19.93 14.33
C SER A 1020 29.78 19.39 12.93
N GLN A 1021 30.83 19.35 12.12
CA GLN A 1021 30.76 18.80 10.77
C GLN A 1021 30.41 17.32 10.82
N THR A 1022 31.10 16.53 11.65
CA THR A 1022 30.87 15.08 11.75
C THR A 1022 29.43 14.77 12.21
N LEU A 1023 28.88 15.49 13.19
CA LEU A 1023 27.49 15.33 13.63
C LEU A 1023 26.50 15.55 12.49
N VAL A 1024 26.63 16.65 11.77
CA VAL A 1024 25.70 16.99 10.68
C VAL A 1024 25.84 16.03 9.50
N HIS A 1025 27.06 15.67 9.12
CA HIS A 1025 27.31 14.74 8.01
C HIS A 1025 26.84 13.32 8.31
N VAL A 1026 27.13 12.80 9.51
CA VAL A 1026 26.67 11.45 9.91
C VAL A 1026 25.16 11.42 10.05
N LEU A 1027 24.54 12.47 10.61
CA LEU A 1027 23.09 12.56 10.66
C LEU A 1027 22.47 12.56 9.26
N GLU A 1028 22.99 13.36 8.33
CA GLU A 1028 22.50 13.39 6.95
C GLU A 1028 22.63 12.02 6.26
N LYS A 1029 23.80 11.38 6.37
CA LYS A 1029 24.05 10.05 5.83
C LYS A 1029 23.13 9.00 6.44
N LEU A 1030 22.85 9.07 7.75
CA LEU A 1030 21.91 8.20 8.46
C LEU A 1030 20.49 8.35 7.95
N LEU A 1031 20.03 9.58 7.72
CA LEU A 1031 18.69 9.84 7.19
C LEU A 1031 18.53 9.22 5.80
N ARG A 1032 19.54 9.33 4.93
CA ARG A 1032 19.53 8.67 3.61
C ARG A 1032 19.54 7.15 3.72
N LEU A 1033 20.32 6.59 4.64
CA LEU A 1033 20.34 5.14 4.89
C LEU A 1033 18.96 4.61 5.32
N ALA A 1034 18.27 5.35 6.20
CA ALA A 1034 16.99 4.95 6.76
C ALA A 1034 15.77 5.26 5.86
N HIS A 1035 15.92 6.17 4.90
CA HIS A 1035 14.83 6.67 4.07
C HIS A 1035 13.99 5.60 3.35
N PRO A 1036 14.57 4.51 2.81
CA PRO A 1036 13.77 3.45 2.18
C PRO A 1036 12.76 2.76 3.10
N LEU A 1037 12.98 2.81 4.42
CA LEU A 1037 12.14 2.16 5.42
C LEU A 1037 11.18 3.14 6.10
N ILE A 1038 11.67 4.33 6.44
CA ILE A 1038 10.93 5.37 7.18
C ILE A 1038 10.95 6.71 6.43
N PRO A 1039 10.25 6.81 5.28
CA PRO A 1039 10.44 7.91 4.34
C PRO A 1039 9.97 9.27 4.85
N PHE A 1040 9.00 9.36 5.75
CA PHE A 1040 8.40 10.64 6.13
C PHE A 1040 9.26 11.42 7.11
N ILE A 1041 9.63 10.80 8.24
CA ILE A 1041 10.45 11.41 9.28
C ILE A 1041 11.85 11.71 8.75
N THR A 1042 12.39 10.84 7.89
CA THR A 1042 13.71 11.07 7.31
C THR A 1042 13.71 12.25 6.37
N GLU A 1043 12.70 12.40 5.50
CA GLU A 1043 12.54 13.58 4.67
C GLU A 1043 12.36 14.84 5.52
N GLU A 1044 11.42 14.83 6.48
CA GLU A 1044 11.10 15.99 7.31
C GLU A 1044 12.33 16.52 8.07
N ILE A 1045 13.16 15.62 8.59
CA ILE A 1045 14.42 15.98 9.23
C ILE A 1045 15.44 16.44 8.18
N TRP A 1046 15.56 15.72 7.06
CA TRP A 1046 16.55 16.03 6.03
C TRP A 1046 16.33 17.39 5.38
N GLN A 1047 15.08 17.81 5.18
CA GLN A 1047 14.74 19.16 4.71
C GLN A 1047 15.31 20.27 5.60
N LYS A 1048 15.52 19.98 6.90
CA LYS A 1048 16.18 20.90 7.84
C LYS A 1048 17.70 20.77 7.74
N VAL A 1049 18.22 19.54 7.72
CA VAL A 1049 19.65 19.24 7.65
C VAL A 1049 20.29 19.80 6.38
N LYS A 1050 19.61 19.75 5.22
CA LYS A 1050 20.15 20.20 3.93
C LYS A 1050 20.65 21.65 3.94
N GLY A 1051 19.99 22.52 4.72
CA GLY A 1051 20.38 23.92 4.89
C GLY A 1051 21.73 24.09 5.61
N PHE A 1052 22.07 23.19 6.54
CA PHE A 1052 23.36 23.18 7.24
C PHE A 1052 24.50 22.66 6.35
N MET A 1053 24.17 21.88 5.32
CA MET A 1053 25.14 21.28 4.39
C MET A 1053 25.26 22.02 3.05
N GLY A 1054 24.43 23.04 2.82
CA GLY A 1054 24.37 23.75 1.54
C GLY A 1054 23.87 22.86 0.38
N ILE A 1055 23.11 21.81 0.70
CA ILE A 1055 22.51 20.92 -0.32
C ILE A 1055 21.28 21.60 -0.91
N THR A 1056 21.21 21.71 -2.23
CA THR A 1056 20.13 22.41 -2.95
C THR A 1056 19.04 21.48 -3.47
N ALA A 1057 19.18 20.16 -3.31
CA ALA A 1057 18.15 19.22 -3.77
C ALA A 1057 16.85 19.38 -2.99
N ASP A 1058 15.74 19.17 -3.69
CA ASP A 1058 14.40 19.41 -3.13
C ASP A 1058 13.93 18.28 -2.23
N SER A 1059 14.36 17.04 -2.47
CA SER A 1059 13.98 15.86 -1.69
C SER A 1059 15.19 14.98 -1.40
N ILE A 1060 15.18 14.29 -0.25
CA ILE A 1060 16.18 13.27 0.10
C ILE A 1060 16.20 12.11 -0.90
N MET A 1061 15.08 11.84 -1.57
CA MET A 1061 14.97 10.80 -2.61
C MET A 1061 15.87 11.04 -3.82
N LEU A 1062 16.29 12.30 -4.01
CA LEU A 1062 17.19 12.70 -5.10
C LEU A 1062 18.66 12.63 -4.71
N GLN A 1063 18.98 12.25 -3.47
CA GLN A 1063 20.35 12.09 -3.02
C GLN A 1063 20.85 10.67 -3.23
N PRO A 1064 22.13 10.48 -3.59
CA PRO A 1064 22.72 9.15 -3.71
C PRO A 1064 22.58 8.36 -2.41
N PHE A 1065 22.29 7.06 -2.50
CA PHE A 1065 22.29 6.20 -1.32
C PHE A 1065 23.72 6.06 -0.76
N PRO A 1066 23.92 5.97 0.57
CA PRO A 1066 25.25 5.79 1.16
C PRO A 1066 25.99 4.57 0.56
N ARG A 1067 27.29 4.74 0.31
CA ARG A 1067 28.19 3.69 -0.20
C ARG A 1067 29.28 3.41 0.81
N VAL A 1068 29.79 2.19 0.80
CA VAL A 1068 30.95 1.80 1.59
C VAL A 1068 32.18 2.50 1.01
N GLU A 1069 32.88 3.25 1.85
CA GLU A 1069 34.12 3.95 1.50
C GLU A 1069 35.30 3.12 2.04
N GLU A 1070 36.10 2.47 1.19
CA GLU A 1070 37.17 1.53 1.62
C GLU A 1070 38.21 2.17 2.56
N ASN A 1071 38.46 3.48 2.38
CA ASN A 1071 39.42 4.23 3.19
C ASN A 1071 38.81 4.87 4.46
N ALA A 1072 37.52 4.65 4.72
CA ALA A 1072 36.81 5.24 5.87
C ALA A 1072 36.79 4.31 7.12
N PHE A 1073 37.40 3.14 7.05
CA PHE A 1073 37.57 2.26 8.22
C PHE A 1073 38.75 2.73 9.08
N ASP A 1074 38.52 2.92 10.38
CA ASP A 1074 39.54 3.28 11.37
C ASP A 1074 39.51 2.28 12.54
N ALA A 1075 40.21 1.16 12.36
CA ALA A 1075 40.27 0.08 13.35
C ALA A 1075 40.94 0.52 14.68
N GLU A 1076 41.84 1.53 14.64
CA GLU A 1076 42.44 2.09 15.84
C GLU A 1076 41.37 2.84 16.65
N ALA A 1077 40.62 3.74 16.01
CA ALA A 1077 39.55 4.48 16.67
C ALA A 1077 38.43 3.57 17.22
N GLU A 1078 38.07 2.51 16.48
CA GLU A 1078 37.14 1.48 16.95
C GLU A 1078 37.64 0.75 18.19
N THR A 1079 38.91 0.33 18.18
CA THR A 1079 39.52 -0.35 19.34
C THR A 1079 39.57 0.59 20.55
N GLU A 1080 40.00 1.84 20.35
CA GLU A 1080 40.07 2.85 21.41
C GLU A 1080 38.69 3.13 22.03
N ILE A 1081 37.66 3.41 21.21
CA ILE A 1081 36.32 3.71 21.72
C ILE A 1081 35.65 2.48 22.33
N ASN A 1082 35.75 1.30 21.73
CA ASN A 1082 35.10 0.11 22.28
C ASN A 1082 35.67 -0.25 23.66
N TRP A 1083 36.99 -0.17 23.84
CA TRP A 1083 37.58 -0.36 25.16
C TRP A 1083 37.12 0.71 26.16
N LEU A 1084 37.07 1.99 25.76
CA LEU A 1084 36.55 3.06 26.62
C LEU A 1084 35.09 2.82 27.02
N LYS A 1085 34.24 2.33 26.10
CA LYS A 1085 32.85 1.98 26.39
C LYS A 1085 32.77 0.90 27.46
N GLU A 1086 33.56 -0.17 27.35
CA GLU A 1086 33.60 -1.24 28.34
C GLU A 1086 33.98 -0.72 29.73
N VAL A 1087 35.01 0.13 29.81
CA VAL A 1087 35.44 0.77 31.06
C VAL A 1087 34.32 1.66 31.62
N ILE A 1088 33.71 2.52 30.80
CA ILE A 1088 32.65 3.44 31.23
C ILE A 1088 31.42 2.67 31.72
N VAL A 1089 31.00 1.61 31.01
CA VAL A 1089 29.90 0.74 31.42
C VAL A 1089 30.23 0.03 32.73
N ALA A 1090 31.45 -0.50 32.89
CA ALA A 1090 31.88 -1.11 34.14
C ALA A 1090 31.78 -0.14 35.32
N VAL A 1091 32.28 1.10 35.17
CA VAL A 1091 32.17 2.14 36.20
C VAL A 1091 30.72 2.52 36.48
N ARG A 1092 29.88 2.68 35.46
CA ARG A 1092 28.45 2.99 35.62
C ARG A 1092 27.72 1.86 36.36
N ASN A 1093 28.07 0.61 36.08
CA ASN A 1093 27.50 -0.54 36.78
C ASN A 1093 27.94 -0.57 38.25
N ILE A 1094 29.23 -0.36 38.55
CA ILE A 1094 29.71 -0.24 39.94
C ILE A 1094 28.95 0.88 40.66
N ARG A 1095 28.78 2.03 40.00
CA ARG A 1095 28.05 3.17 40.52
C ARG A 1095 26.58 2.83 40.84
N ALA A 1096 25.90 2.13 39.94
CA ALA A 1096 24.51 1.70 40.12
C ALA A 1096 24.36 0.65 41.23
N GLU A 1097 25.22 -0.37 41.23
CA GLU A 1097 25.26 -1.45 42.24
C GLU A 1097 25.56 -0.90 43.64
N SER A 1098 26.40 0.14 43.71
CA SER A 1098 26.79 0.82 44.96
C SER A 1098 25.90 2.02 45.31
N ASN A 1099 24.82 2.25 44.54
CA ASN A 1099 23.86 3.34 44.72
C ASN A 1099 24.49 4.75 44.83
N ILE A 1100 25.56 5.01 44.08
CA ILE A 1100 26.27 6.29 44.07
C ILE A 1100 25.60 7.25 43.07
N PRO A 1101 25.26 8.50 43.43
CA PRO A 1101 24.62 9.45 42.52
C PRO A 1101 25.45 9.71 41.25
N PRO A 1102 24.85 9.81 40.05
CA PRO A 1102 25.56 10.06 38.78
C PRO A 1102 26.41 11.34 38.74
N SER A 1103 26.08 12.34 39.54
CA SER A 1103 26.79 13.63 39.58
C SER A 1103 28.07 13.61 40.42
N LYS A 1104 28.27 12.60 41.27
CA LYS A 1104 29.41 12.55 42.19
C LYS A 1104 30.67 12.04 41.47
N GLY A 1105 31.79 12.73 41.64
CA GLY A 1105 33.08 12.26 41.14
C GLY A 1105 33.53 10.96 41.81
N LEU A 1106 34.23 10.10 41.07
CA LEU A 1106 34.81 8.84 41.55
C LEU A 1106 36.30 8.77 41.22
N ASP A 1107 37.07 8.09 42.06
CA ASP A 1107 38.42 7.69 41.70
C ASP A 1107 38.40 6.32 41.02
N LEU A 1108 39.20 6.15 39.97
CA LEU A 1108 39.34 4.90 39.24
C LEU A 1108 40.81 4.47 39.24
N LEU A 1109 41.08 3.27 39.76
CA LEU A 1109 42.40 2.67 39.74
C LEU A 1109 42.38 1.49 38.77
N PHE A 1110 43.43 1.35 37.96
CA PHE A 1110 43.65 0.20 37.11
C PHE A 1110 44.78 -0.66 37.66
N ARG A 1111 44.64 -1.98 37.56
CA ARG A 1111 45.73 -2.95 37.76
C ARG A 1111 45.76 -3.92 36.57
N ASN A 1112 46.94 -4.45 36.25
CA ASN A 1112 47.16 -5.40 35.15
C ASN A 1112 46.71 -4.86 33.77
N LEU A 1113 46.86 -3.55 33.57
CA LEU A 1113 46.56 -2.92 32.30
C LEU A 1113 47.61 -3.29 31.24
N SER A 1114 47.17 -3.72 30.06
CA SER A 1114 48.10 -4.01 28.95
C SER A 1114 48.81 -2.73 28.48
N THR A 1115 49.98 -2.88 27.86
CA THR A 1115 50.74 -1.74 27.31
C THR A 1115 49.94 -0.95 26.26
N GLU A 1116 49.09 -1.63 25.51
CA GLU A 1116 48.19 -1.01 24.53
C GLU A 1116 47.11 -0.17 25.22
N ASN A 1117 46.36 -0.76 26.16
CA ASN A 1117 45.32 -0.04 26.88
C ASN A 1117 45.88 1.10 27.76
N ALA A 1118 47.11 0.97 28.25
CA ALA A 1118 47.79 2.05 28.95
C ALA A 1118 48.02 3.28 28.05
N LYS A 1119 48.37 3.07 26.77
CA LYS A 1119 48.49 4.17 25.79
C LYS A 1119 47.14 4.81 25.49
N ILE A 1120 46.09 4.00 25.35
CA ILE A 1120 44.73 4.51 25.13
C ILE A 1120 44.29 5.35 26.32
N LEU A 1121 44.52 4.85 27.54
CA LEU A 1121 44.23 5.57 28.78
C LEU A 1121 44.98 6.90 28.85
N GLU A 1122 46.28 6.91 28.57
CA GLU A 1122 47.11 8.11 28.58
C GLU A 1122 46.57 9.17 27.59
N LYS A 1123 46.28 8.76 26.35
CA LYS A 1123 45.71 9.66 25.32
C LYS A 1123 44.32 10.18 25.70
N GLN A 1124 43.46 9.32 26.24
CA GLN A 1124 42.01 9.57 26.35
C GLN A 1124 41.51 9.80 27.79
N THR A 1125 42.40 10.01 28.76
CA THR A 1125 42.04 10.22 30.18
C THR A 1125 41.00 11.33 30.37
N ALA A 1126 41.14 12.44 29.64
CA ALA A 1126 40.20 13.57 29.76
C ALA A 1126 38.77 13.18 29.35
N LEU A 1127 38.63 12.43 28.26
CA LEU A 1127 37.35 11.93 27.77
C LEU A 1127 36.75 10.92 28.76
N LEU A 1128 37.56 9.97 29.24
CA LEU A 1128 37.13 8.98 30.23
C LEU A 1128 36.62 9.65 31.52
N LYS A 1129 37.37 10.61 32.06
CA LYS A 1129 36.96 11.37 33.25
C LYS A 1129 35.63 12.09 33.05
N ALA A 1130 35.43 12.71 31.89
CA ALA A 1130 34.19 13.42 31.59
C ALA A 1130 32.98 12.46 31.50
N MET A 1131 33.13 11.33 30.80
CA MET A 1131 32.05 10.39 30.49
C MET A 1131 31.64 9.48 31.65
N ALA A 1132 32.58 9.11 32.50
CA ALA A 1132 32.35 8.28 33.69
C ALA A 1132 32.21 9.08 35.00
N LYS A 1133 32.37 10.43 34.92
CA LYS A 1133 32.40 11.36 36.07
C LYS A 1133 33.43 10.92 37.10
N LEU A 1134 34.70 10.96 36.70
CA LEU A 1134 35.83 10.59 37.53
C LEU A 1134 36.65 11.82 37.94
N ASP A 1135 37.10 11.84 39.20
CA ASP A 1135 38.00 12.86 39.73
C ASP A 1135 39.45 12.49 39.39
N ASN A 1136 39.87 11.28 39.75
CA ASN A 1136 41.21 10.75 39.46
C ASN A 1136 41.19 9.42 38.72
N VAL A 1137 42.23 9.21 37.93
CA VAL A 1137 42.50 7.95 37.24
C VAL A 1137 43.97 7.61 37.46
N GLN A 1138 44.26 6.42 37.98
CA GLN A 1138 45.64 5.99 38.26
C GLN A 1138 45.84 4.52 37.86
N VAL A 1139 47.08 4.17 37.50
CA VAL A 1139 47.48 2.79 37.20
C VAL A 1139 48.41 2.33 38.33
N LEU A 1140 48.00 1.29 39.06
CA LEU A 1140 48.76 0.69 40.15
C LEU A 1140 49.84 -0.24 39.61
N ALA A 1141 51.00 -0.28 40.26
CA ALA A 1141 51.99 -1.31 39.98
C ALA A 1141 51.48 -2.70 40.39
N ALA A 1142 51.95 -3.76 39.73
CA ALA A 1142 51.46 -5.14 39.95
C ALA A 1142 51.53 -5.61 41.42
N ASN A 1143 52.48 -5.08 42.19
CA ASN A 1143 52.71 -5.44 43.60
C ASN A 1143 52.18 -4.39 44.60
N GLU A 1144 51.47 -3.37 44.12
CA GLU A 1144 50.96 -2.28 44.95
C GLU A 1144 49.59 -2.66 45.54
N THR A 1145 49.50 -2.65 46.87
CA THR A 1145 48.26 -2.92 47.60
C THR A 1145 47.21 -1.86 47.28
N ALA A 1146 46.10 -2.29 46.67
CA ALA A 1146 44.98 -1.38 46.38
C ALA A 1146 44.23 -1.04 47.66
N PRO A 1147 43.68 0.19 47.76
CA PRO A 1147 42.70 0.52 48.78
C PRO A 1147 41.45 -0.35 48.64
N LEU A 1148 40.64 -0.46 49.70
CA LEU A 1148 39.39 -1.22 49.65
C LEU A 1148 38.47 -0.63 48.56
N ALA A 1149 38.24 -1.41 47.51
CA ALA A 1149 37.62 -0.98 46.28
C ALA A 1149 36.69 -2.07 45.75
N VAL A 1150 35.62 -1.67 45.05
CA VAL A 1150 34.85 -2.60 44.24
C VAL A 1150 35.64 -2.85 42.95
N ALA A 1151 35.89 -4.12 42.66
CA ALA A 1151 36.64 -4.56 41.49
C ALA A 1151 35.69 -5.02 40.36
N LYS A 1152 35.96 -4.63 39.12
CA LYS A 1152 35.42 -5.28 37.92
C LYS A 1152 36.54 -5.57 36.94
N LEU A 1153 36.40 -6.68 36.21
CA LEU A 1153 37.33 -7.06 35.16
C LEU A 1153 36.85 -6.50 33.82
N VAL A 1154 37.75 -5.88 33.06
CA VAL A 1154 37.53 -5.50 31.65
C VAL A 1154 38.70 -6.06 30.84
N GLY A 1155 38.44 -7.08 30.03
CA GLY A 1155 39.51 -7.90 29.45
C GLY A 1155 40.37 -8.54 30.54
N ASN A 1156 41.68 -8.26 30.54
CA ASN A 1156 42.61 -8.69 31.59
C ASN A 1156 42.92 -7.61 32.64
N ALA A 1157 42.32 -6.42 32.52
CA ALA A 1157 42.55 -5.31 33.44
C ALA A 1157 41.55 -5.33 34.60
N GLU A 1158 42.04 -5.18 35.81
CA GLU A 1158 41.24 -4.94 37.01
C GLU A 1158 40.94 -3.44 37.13
N LEU A 1159 39.67 -3.07 37.08
CA LEU A 1159 39.16 -1.75 37.42
C LEU A 1159 38.75 -1.75 38.89
N LEU A 1160 39.29 -0.83 39.66
CA LEU A 1160 39.11 -0.73 41.09
C LEU A 1160 38.57 0.67 41.41
N VAL A 1161 37.37 0.76 41.96
CA VAL A 1161 36.78 2.02 42.42
C VAL A 1161 36.87 2.06 43.95
N PRO A 1162 37.74 2.91 44.53
CA PRO A 1162 37.87 3.04 45.98
C PRO A 1162 36.56 3.51 46.60
N MET A 1163 36.12 2.82 47.65
CA MET A 1163 34.80 3.09 48.26
C MET A 1163 34.87 4.05 49.46
N ALA A 1164 36.08 4.43 49.88
CA ALA A 1164 36.31 5.32 51.01
C ALA A 1164 35.65 6.70 50.76
N GLY A 1165 34.71 7.09 51.63
CA GLY A 1165 33.97 8.36 51.53
C GLY A 1165 32.67 8.31 50.70
N PHE A 1166 32.31 7.15 50.14
CA PHE A 1166 31.07 6.94 49.37
C PHE A 1166 30.04 6.08 50.09
N ILE A 1167 30.50 5.27 51.04
CA ILE A 1167 29.65 4.35 51.80
C ILE A 1167 29.36 4.95 53.18
N ASN A 1168 28.08 5.23 53.47
CA ASN A 1168 27.64 5.31 54.85
C ASN A 1168 27.51 3.87 55.35
N LYS A 1169 28.49 3.43 56.15
CA LYS A 1169 28.61 2.04 56.61
C LYS A 1169 27.31 1.53 57.21
N GLU A 1170 26.64 2.32 58.04
CA GLU A 1170 25.39 1.94 58.69
C GLU A 1170 24.23 1.82 57.69
N ALA A 1171 24.12 2.76 56.74
CA ALA A 1171 23.07 2.72 55.72
C ALA A 1171 23.27 1.59 54.70
N GLU A 1172 24.52 1.29 54.35
CA GLU A 1172 24.86 0.24 53.39
C GLU A 1172 24.77 -1.15 54.01
N LEU A 1173 25.20 -1.33 55.26
CA LEU A 1173 24.92 -2.57 56.00
C LEU A 1173 23.42 -2.78 56.14
N ALA A 1174 22.63 -1.73 56.39
CA ALA A 1174 21.16 -1.83 56.44
C ALA A 1174 20.54 -2.20 55.07
N ARG A 1175 21.07 -1.65 53.97
CA ARG A 1175 20.65 -2.00 52.60
C ARG A 1175 21.00 -3.45 52.25
N LEU A 1176 22.25 -3.84 52.46
CA LEU A 1176 22.74 -5.20 52.20
C LEU A 1176 22.00 -6.21 53.09
N THR A 1177 21.67 -5.87 54.34
CA THR A 1177 20.80 -6.72 55.19
C THR A 1177 19.44 -6.95 54.56
N LYS A 1178 18.79 -5.89 54.05
CA LYS A 1178 17.49 -6.01 53.38
C LYS A 1178 17.57 -6.79 52.07
N GLU A 1179 18.65 -6.64 51.31
CA GLU A 1179 18.86 -7.45 50.10
C GLU A 1179 19.14 -8.91 50.43
N ILE A 1180 19.96 -9.20 51.45
CA ILE A 1180 20.17 -10.55 51.96
C ILE A 1180 18.84 -11.18 52.35
N GLU A 1181 17.98 -10.48 53.10
CA GLU A 1181 16.63 -10.95 53.45
C GLU A 1181 15.77 -11.21 52.20
N LYS A 1182 15.80 -10.33 51.20
CA LYS A 1182 15.05 -10.48 49.95
C LYS A 1182 15.50 -11.74 49.18
N TYR A 1183 16.80 -11.91 48.99
CA TYR A 1183 17.37 -13.07 48.29
C TYR A 1183 17.11 -14.36 49.07
N GLN A 1184 17.26 -14.35 50.41
CA GLN A 1184 16.89 -15.49 51.26
C GLN A 1184 15.41 -15.85 51.15
N ASN A 1185 14.51 -14.87 51.11
CA ASN A 1185 13.07 -15.10 50.96
C ASN A 1185 12.71 -15.69 49.59
N GLU A 1186 13.34 -15.23 48.51
CA GLU A 1186 13.12 -15.80 47.17
C GLU A 1186 13.68 -17.22 47.04
N VAL A 1187 14.90 -17.48 47.56
CA VAL A 1187 15.47 -18.83 47.65
C VAL A 1187 14.51 -19.74 48.41
N LYS A 1188 14.05 -19.33 49.59
CA LYS A 1188 13.10 -20.10 50.41
C LYS A 1188 11.75 -20.32 49.73
N ARG A 1189 11.26 -19.34 48.95
CA ARG A 1189 10.01 -19.47 48.18
C ARG A 1189 10.15 -20.51 47.08
N ILE A 1190 11.27 -20.50 46.36
CA ILE A 1190 11.55 -21.45 45.28
C ILE A 1190 11.82 -22.84 45.87
N GLU A 1191 12.55 -22.95 46.98
CA GLU A 1191 12.74 -24.20 47.73
C GLU A 1191 11.42 -24.80 48.19
N ASN A 1192 10.51 -24.00 48.74
CA ASN A 1192 9.17 -24.46 49.14
C ASN A 1192 8.34 -24.93 47.94
N LYS A 1193 8.53 -24.32 46.77
CA LYS A 1193 7.86 -24.72 45.52
C LYS A 1193 8.44 -26.01 44.96
N LEU A 1194 9.76 -26.18 45.01
CA LEU A 1194 10.48 -27.36 44.54
C LEU A 1194 10.44 -28.55 45.53
N SER A 1195 10.15 -28.32 46.80
CA SER A 1195 9.92 -29.36 47.81
C SER A 1195 8.45 -29.80 47.89
N ASN A 1196 7.54 -29.10 47.21
CA ASN A 1196 6.15 -29.52 47.10
C ASN A 1196 6.00 -30.67 46.10
N GLU A 1197 5.82 -31.89 46.61
CA GLU A 1197 5.68 -33.11 45.81
C GLU A 1197 4.56 -33.02 44.75
N ALA A 1198 3.46 -32.30 45.03
CA ALA A 1198 2.37 -32.14 44.08
C ALA A 1198 2.71 -31.21 42.90
N PHE A 1199 3.62 -30.26 43.10
CA PHE A 1199 4.12 -29.39 42.04
C PHE A 1199 5.15 -30.12 41.17
N VAL A 1200 6.11 -30.82 41.79
CA VAL A 1200 7.14 -31.58 41.08
C VAL A 1200 6.54 -32.72 40.25
N ALA A 1201 5.48 -33.37 40.74
CA ALA A 1201 4.82 -34.46 40.03
C ALA A 1201 3.95 -34.00 38.83
N LYS A 1202 3.54 -32.72 38.78
CA LYS A 1202 2.59 -32.21 37.77
C LYS A 1202 3.17 -31.16 36.81
N ALA A 1203 4.24 -30.47 37.19
CA ALA A 1203 4.84 -29.44 36.37
C ALA A 1203 5.71 -30.06 35.25
N PRO A 1204 5.71 -29.49 34.04
CA PRO A 1204 6.62 -29.93 32.97
C PRO A 1204 8.09 -29.81 33.38
N GLU A 1205 8.93 -30.72 32.90
CA GLU A 1205 10.36 -30.81 33.27
C GLU A 1205 11.14 -29.52 32.98
N ALA A 1206 10.82 -28.84 31.87
CA ALA A 1206 11.39 -27.53 31.53
C ALA A 1206 11.05 -26.42 32.55
N VAL A 1207 9.88 -26.49 33.19
CA VAL A 1207 9.47 -25.54 34.24
C VAL A 1207 10.25 -25.82 35.53
N ILE A 1208 10.45 -27.10 35.87
CA ILE A 1208 11.25 -27.49 37.05
C ILE A 1208 12.72 -27.10 36.85
N ALA A 1209 13.28 -27.33 35.66
CA ALA A 1209 14.64 -26.94 35.31
C ALA A 1209 14.83 -25.41 35.44
N LYS A 1210 13.87 -24.63 34.93
CA LYS A 1210 13.91 -23.16 35.02
C LYS A 1210 13.80 -22.65 36.45
N GLU A 1211 13.02 -23.30 37.32
CA GLU A 1211 12.95 -22.94 38.74
C GLU A 1211 14.23 -23.32 39.50
N ARG A 1212 14.89 -24.43 39.14
CA ARG A 1212 16.21 -24.79 39.69
C ARG A 1212 17.32 -23.84 39.24
N GLU A 1213 17.30 -23.41 37.98
CA GLU A 1213 18.23 -22.41 37.44
C GLU A 1213 18.08 -21.08 38.19
N LYS A 1214 16.83 -20.61 38.38
CA LYS A 1214 16.54 -19.44 39.22
C LYS A 1214 17.01 -19.61 40.67
N GLN A 1215 16.82 -20.80 41.26
CA GLN A 1215 17.33 -21.06 42.61
C GLN A 1215 18.84 -20.90 42.68
N ALA A 1216 19.58 -21.48 41.74
CA ALA A 1216 21.04 -21.37 41.67
C ALA A 1216 21.50 -19.92 41.48
N GLU A 1217 20.79 -19.15 40.64
CA GLU A 1217 21.08 -17.73 40.38
C GLU A 1217 20.87 -16.88 41.64
N TYR A 1218 19.75 -17.06 42.35
CA TYR A 1218 19.51 -16.37 43.63
C TYR A 1218 20.45 -16.83 44.75
N GLN A 1219 20.86 -18.10 44.78
CA GLN A 1219 21.84 -18.61 45.74
C GLN A 1219 23.21 -17.96 45.52
N SER A 1220 23.67 -17.89 44.27
CA SER A 1220 24.94 -17.24 43.91
C SER A 1220 24.89 -15.73 44.18
N GLY A 1221 23.76 -15.08 43.90
CA GLY A 1221 23.54 -13.67 44.25
C GLY A 1221 23.60 -13.44 45.77
N LEU A 1222 23.00 -14.34 46.56
CA LEU A 1222 23.04 -14.29 48.01
C LEU A 1222 24.46 -14.42 48.57
N GLU A 1223 25.26 -15.37 48.06
CA GLU A 1223 26.66 -15.54 48.46
C GLU A 1223 27.49 -14.27 48.18
N LYS A 1224 27.34 -13.68 46.98
CA LYS A 1224 28.05 -12.44 46.61
C LYS A 1224 27.67 -11.25 47.49
N ILE A 1225 26.38 -11.09 47.81
CA ILE A 1225 25.91 -10.00 48.68
C ILE A 1225 26.38 -10.24 50.13
N GLN A 1226 26.46 -11.49 50.60
CA GLN A 1226 27.01 -11.82 51.91
C GLN A 1226 28.53 -11.59 52.00
N GLU A 1227 29.28 -11.88 50.95
CA GLU A 1227 30.70 -11.53 50.85
C GLU A 1227 30.89 -10.00 50.85
N GLN A 1228 30.07 -9.29 50.09
CA GLN A 1228 30.05 -7.82 50.09
C GLN A 1228 29.68 -7.27 51.47
N TYR A 1229 28.70 -7.85 52.16
CA TYR A 1229 28.33 -7.48 53.53
C TYR A 1229 29.53 -7.61 54.48
N LYS A 1230 30.24 -8.75 54.46
CA LYS A 1230 31.44 -8.96 55.30
C LYS A 1230 32.56 -7.96 54.96
N ALA A 1231 32.75 -7.65 53.67
CA ALA A 1231 33.74 -6.68 53.24
C ALA A 1231 33.41 -5.24 53.70
N ILE A 1232 32.12 -4.87 53.71
CA ILE A 1232 31.64 -3.56 54.21
C ILE A 1232 31.58 -3.52 55.74
N GLU A 1233 31.34 -4.64 56.42
CA GLU A 1233 31.36 -4.74 57.88
C GLU A 1233 32.78 -4.54 58.44
N ALA A 1234 33.79 -4.96 57.69
CA ALA A 1234 35.21 -4.81 58.03
C ALA A 1234 35.79 -3.41 57.81
N LEU A 1235 35.07 -2.49 57.13
CA LEU A 1235 35.39 -1.05 57.00
C LEU A 1235 35.27 -0.32 58.34
#